data_AF-A0A2W6WCA3-F1
#
_entry.id   AF-A0A2W6WCA3-F1
#
_cell.length_a   1.000
_cell.length_b   1.000
_cell.length_c   1.000
_cell.angle_alpha   90.00
_cell.angle_beta   90.00
_cell.angle_gamma   90.00
#
_symmetry.space_group_name_H-M   'P 1'
#
loop_
_entity.id
_entity.type
_entity.pdbx_description
1 polymer ?
#
loop_
_entity_poly.entity_id
_entity_poly.type
_entity_poly.pdbx_seq_one_letter_code
_entity_poly.pdbx_strand_id
1 'polypeptide(L)'
;MTKKPSLGIRLFDGDFSSAVDAGQASFEISSFALERIDPLVERYVWAGAPIRLYAGNSGDAWPWPEVFKGRIDSFQFKDGRIALTAKVDSEPFEAQANPLLYAGTTGIEGGADLKNRPKPWAFGAPRNVEPVLIDSVNSVFQVSGYGPIKAVDALYERGSAFGASLGDAGSYSALVASDIPAGRWGTCLAQGLIRLGAPPYGVITADVQGDYAGAVWRRLPGAIIRRVCDNAGIDSSLIDTASLAALDGAMTAMPSGGNISLYLTEQETVMELAQRLFLGCNAQAGIGWTGKLFASRLSIGSPAVTLHSQGKRLPAVVDATEADVSPPYKRMQMGGAKSWRVHTLDEIAFQAALTDRGQYLSTTVYREGDIVTLADGSKWVFVGPTPLTGSTPSDANTNWARMSNAIVPVDGSGTPLVTRIAANAAQITLTQADVASLNSQMATIASDSILSRGEKQQVAREYDAIVSMRSALDSMAASMGIASAERSNATSALNALSSYLGSLSPAWNDTSQNTVISASTFTTRWSDAYTAVAALSAAVTGTVGAPTGTPVGTISAGDVSGTIKSGGGLNTNQVDTASVQNNAISDVVGAFTDGTVASTSAETVAQSASVVVGSTGSVIVLMSCLWSGSNSAPSMIYGGLIRLYRNGSMLREWTGMGGGNGFQGNFSSSLVDAPGSGTHGYELRILNLAGGTAQFDASKRSLGLVYQKK
;
A
#
# COMPACT_ATOMS: atom_id res chain seq x y z
N MET A 1 40.62 34.95 -39.76
CA MET A 1 40.64 33.91 -38.72
C MET A 1 41.84 33.02 -38.97
N THR A 2 42.74 32.87 -37.99
CA THR A 2 43.89 31.94 -38.06
C THR A 2 43.54 30.57 -37.47
N LYS A 3 42.53 30.52 -36.60
CA LYS A 3 41.87 29.30 -36.10
C LYS A 3 40.36 29.48 -36.22
N LYS A 4 39.65 28.47 -36.74
CA LYS A 4 38.18 28.51 -36.82
C LYS A 4 37.58 28.55 -35.40
N PRO A 5 36.42 29.21 -35.20
CA PRO A 5 35.75 29.18 -33.91
C PRO A 5 35.36 27.78 -33.47
N SER A 6 35.57 27.50 -32.20
CA SER A 6 35.06 26.33 -31.49
C SER A 6 34.05 26.80 -30.45
N LEU A 7 32.85 26.22 -30.46
CA LEU A 7 31.78 26.49 -29.51
C LEU A 7 31.62 25.31 -28.56
N GLY A 8 31.40 25.59 -27.28
CA GLY A 8 31.17 24.59 -26.24
C GLY A 8 30.01 24.98 -25.34
N ILE A 9 29.25 24.00 -24.86
CA ILE A 9 28.26 24.17 -23.79
C ILE A 9 28.10 22.82 -23.09
N ARG A 10 28.14 22.82 -21.76
CA ARG A 10 27.86 21.63 -20.96
C ARG A 10 26.39 21.67 -20.55
N LEU A 11 25.62 20.66 -20.98
CA LEU A 11 24.17 20.67 -20.80
C LEU A 11 23.75 20.04 -19.46
N PHE A 12 24.21 18.84 -19.14
CA PHE A 12 23.91 18.16 -17.88
C PHE A 12 24.92 17.02 -17.66
N ASP A 13 24.94 16.48 -16.45
CA ASP A 13 25.86 15.44 -15.97
C ASP A 13 25.24 14.02 -15.87
N GLY A 14 24.01 13.84 -16.36
CA GLY A 14 23.24 12.61 -16.21
C GLY A 14 22.28 12.63 -15.01
N ASP A 15 22.76 13.09 -13.86
CA ASP A 15 22.05 13.08 -12.57
C ASP A 15 21.27 14.36 -12.28
N PHE A 16 21.36 15.36 -13.17
CA PHE A 16 20.82 16.71 -12.95
C PHE A 16 21.36 17.37 -11.68
N SER A 17 22.58 16.99 -11.27
CA SER A 17 23.22 17.53 -10.08
C SER A 17 23.94 18.86 -10.34
N SER A 18 24.20 19.15 -11.62
CA SER A 18 24.78 20.39 -12.10
C SER A 18 23.84 21.13 -13.06
N ALA A 19 23.93 22.47 -12.99
CA ALA A 19 23.26 23.37 -13.91
C ALA A 19 23.96 23.39 -15.29
N VAL A 20 23.23 23.86 -16.31
CA VAL A 20 23.81 24.12 -17.64
C VAL A 20 24.87 25.21 -17.53
N ASP A 21 26.08 24.94 -18.03
CA ASP A 21 27.14 25.95 -18.09
C ASP A 21 26.81 27.04 -19.13
N ALA A 22 27.29 28.26 -18.89
CA ALA A 22 27.23 29.29 -19.91
C ALA A 22 28.01 28.85 -21.16
N GLY A 23 27.40 28.99 -22.34
CA GLY A 23 28.05 28.66 -23.60
C GLY A 23 29.33 29.47 -23.81
N GLN A 24 30.34 28.85 -24.41
CA GLN A 24 31.65 29.45 -24.64
C GLN A 24 32.06 29.37 -26.11
N ALA A 25 32.86 30.33 -26.55
CA ALA A 25 33.51 30.32 -27.85
C ALA A 25 35.01 30.57 -27.70
N SER A 26 35.84 29.91 -28.51
CA SER A 26 37.26 30.20 -28.63
C SER A 26 37.69 30.26 -30.09
N PHE A 27 38.51 31.25 -30.45
CA PHE A 27 38.97 31.46 -31.81
C PHE A 27 40.25 32.30 -31.83
N GLU A 28 40.93 32.32 -32.98
CA GLU A 28 42.12 33.16 -33.18
C GLU A 28 41.97 34.00 -34.43
N ILE A 29 42.37 35.27 -34.31
CA ILE A 29 42.43 36.24 -35.40
C ILE A 29 43.86 36.75 -35.55
N SER A 30 44.23 37.13 -36.78
CA SER A 30 45.55 37.70 -37.04
C SER A 30 45.57 39.14 -36.54
N SER A 31 46.51 39.49 -35.65
CA SER A 31 46.69 40.87 -35.19
C SER A 31 47.14 41.75 -36.35
N PHE A 32 48.09 41.26 -37.16
CA PHE A 32 48.57 41.97 -38.35
C PHE A 32 47.46 42.34 -39.35
N ALA A 33 46.50 41.43 -39.57
CA ALA A 33 45.37 41.73 -40.46
C ALA A 33 44.44 42.80 -39.87
N LEU A 34 44.27 42.84 -38.55
CA LEU A 34 43.47 43.85 -37.86
C LEU A 34 44.19 45.20 -37.78
N GLU A 35 45.50 45.21 -37.55
CA GLU A 35 46.32 46.44 -37.53
C GLU A 35 46.26 47.20 -38.85
N ARG A 36 46.04 46.50 -39.98
CA ARG A 36 45.79 47.13 -41.29
C ARG A 36 44.45 47.85 -41.38
N ILE A 37 43.48 47.50 -40.53
CA ILE A 37 42.17 48.14 -40.43
C ILE A 37 42.23 49.26 -39.40
N ASP A 38 42.81 48.98 -38.23
CA ASP A 38 43.00 49.96 -37.16
C ASP A 38 44.37 49.75 -36.48
N PRO A 39 45.29 50.73 -36.55
CA PRO A 39 46.64 50.61 -36.00
C PRO A 39 46.69 50.57 -34.46
N LEU A 40 45.58 50.81 -33.75
CA LEU A 40 45.49 50.80 -32.29
C LEU A 40 44.98 49.47 -31.70
N VAL A 41 44.75 48.45 -32.53
CA VAL A 41 44.22 47.13 -32.15
C VAL A 41 44.93 46.50 -30.95
N GLU A 42 46.26 46.61 -30.88
CA GLU A 42 47.05 46.06 -29.77
C GLU A 42 46.86 46.82 -28.44
N ARG A 43 46.33 48.05 -28.49
CA ARG A 43 46.08 48.89 -27.32
C ARG A 43 44.67 48.74 -26.77
N TYR A 44 43.78 48.03 -27.48
CA TYR A 44 42.42 47.84 -27.02
C TYR A 44 42.34 46.83 -25.88
N VAL A 45 41.44 47.11 -24.94
CA VAL A 45 40.98 46.12 -23.95
C VAL A 45 39.81 45.37 -24.58
N TRP A 46 40.04 44.12 -24.94
CA TRP A 46 39.04 43.28 -25.60
C TRP A 46 38.04 42.68 -24.62
N ALA A 47 38.45 42.43 -23.38
CA ALA A 47 37.58 41.84 -22.36
C ALA A 47 36.31 42.69 -22.13
N GLY A 48 35.16 42.03 -22.06
CA GLY A 48 33.84 42.66 -21.92
C GLY A 48 33.22 43.17 -23.23
N ALA A 49 34.00 43.26 -24.32
CA ALA A 49 33.49 43.71 -25.61
C ALA A 49 32.44 42.73 -26.17
N PRO A 50 31.32 43.24 -26.73
CA PRO A 50 30.30 42.38 -27.34
C PRO A 50 30.85 41.71 -28.61
N ILE A 51 30.49 40.45 -28.81
CA ILE A 51 30.86 39.67 -29.99
C ILE A 51 29.68 38.91 -30.57
N ARG A 52 29.65 38.84 -31.90
CA ARG A 52 28.73 38.00 -32.68
C ARG A 52 29.53 37.19 -33.68
N LEU A 53 29.27 35.88 -33.75
CA LEU A 53 29.86 34.99 -34.74
C LEU A 53 28.78 34.54 -35.71
N TYR A 54 29.09 34.62 -36.99
CA TYR A 54 28.23 34.18 -38.09
C TYR A 54 28.93 33.05 -38.84
N ALA A 55 28.20 32.00 -39.22
CA ALA A 55 28.75 30.86 -39.92
C ALA A 55 27.85 30.44 -41.09
N GLY A 56 28.45 30.26 -42.27
CA GLY A 56 27.80 29.79 -43.49
C GLY A 56 28.77 28.93 -44.31
N ASN A 57 28.27 28.30 -45.37
CA ASN A 57 29.13 27.57 -46.29
C ASN A 57 29.88 28.52 -47.21
N SER A 58 31.01 28.05 -47.75
CA SER A 58 31.74 28.80 -48.77
C SER A 58 30.85 29.01 -50.00
N GLY A 59 30.64 30.26 -50.40
CA GLY A 59 29.78 30.64 -51.52
C GLY A 59 28.39 31.11 -51.12
N ASP A 60 27.98 30.94 -49.87
CA ASP A 60 26.70 31.45 -49.37
C ASP A 60 26.72 32.99 -49.31
N ALA A 61 25.62 33.63 -49.73
CA ALA A 61 25.46 35.07 -49.67
C ALA A 61 25.38 35.58 -48.22
N TRP A 62 25.94 36.76 -47.96
CA TRP A 62 25.81 37.46 -46.68
C TRP A 62 24.40 38.09 -46.55
N PRO A 63 23.79 38.13 -45.35
CA PRO A 63 24.29 37.67 -44.06
C PRO A 63 24.12 36.17 -43.79
N TRP A 64 25.14 35.55 -43.22
CA TRP A 64 25.08 34.18 -42.72
C TRP A 64 24.30 34.10 -41.38
N PRO A 65 23.82 32.91 -40.98
CA PRO A 65 23.20 32.71 -39.67
C PRO A 65 24.15 33.06 -38.50
N GLU A 66 23.60 33.73 -37.48
CA GLU A 66 24.29 33.96 -36.21
C GLU A 66 24.35 32.66 -35.41
N VAL A 67 25.55 32.24 -35.02
CA VAL A 67 25.78 30.99 -34.27
C VAL A 67 26.25 31.23 -32.84
N PHE A 68 26.71 32.44 -32.52
CA PHE A 68 27.10 32.82 -31.17
C PHE A 68 26.91 34.32 -30.95
N LYS A 69 26.40 34.68 -29.78
CA LYS A 69 26.26 36.06 -29.29
C LYS A 69 26.67 36.11 -27.83
N GLY A 70 27.63 36.96 -27.51
CA GLY A 70 28.16 37.03 -26.16
C GLY A 70 29.15 38.18 -25.97
N ARG A 71 30.04 38.01 -24.99
CA ARG A 71 31.10 38.97 -24.66
C ARG A 71 32.44 38.27 -24.57
N ILE A 72 33.51 38.97 -24.94
CA ILE A 72 34.87 38.46 -24.75
C ILE A 72 35.15 38.30 -23.26
N ASP A 73 35.59 37.11 -22.86
CA ASP A 73 35.93 36.75 -21.48
C ASP A 73 37.41 37.04 -21.23
N SER A 74 38.29 36.54 -22.11
CA SER A 74 39.72 36.84 -22.06
C SER A 74 40.35 36.93 -23.44
N PHE A 75 41.51 37.59 -23.50
CA PHE A 75 42.30 37.74 -24.72
C PHE A 75 43.79 37.55 -24.43
N GLN A 76 44.52 37.02 -25.41
CA GLN A 76 45.96 36.87 -25.35
C GLN A 76 46.59 37.20 -26.71
N PHE A 77 47.58 38.09 -26.70
CA PHE A 77 48.44 38.33 -27.85
C PHE A 77 49.60 37.33 -27.83
N LYS A 78 49.80 36.61 -28.93
CA LYS A 78 50.94 35.71 -29.11
C LYS A 78 51.27 35.56 -30.59
N ASP A 79 52.54 35.73 -30.96
CA ASP A 79 53.07 35.44 -32.30
C ASP A 79 52.27 36.08 -33.46
N GLY A 80 51.88 37.36 -33.33
CA GLY A 80 51.10 38.08 -34.35
C GLY A 80 49.63 37.64 -34.47
N ARG A 81 49.11 37.03 -33.40
CA ARG A 81 47.72 36.56 -33.29
C ARG A 81 47.11 37.03 -31.99
N ILE A 82 45.80 37.20 -32.02
CA ILE A 82 44.95 37.44 -30.85
C ILE A 82 44.12 36.18 -30.64
N ALA A 83 44.40 35.46 -29.57
CA ALA A 83 43.55 34.38 -29.09
C ALA A 83 42.46 34.99 -28.22
N LEU A 84 41.21 34.67 -28.52
CA LEU A 84 40.03 35.21 -27.84
C LEU A 84 39.18 34.07 -27.31
N THR A 85 38.75 34.20 -26.06
CA THR A 85 37.66 33.41 -25.49
C THR A 85 36.46 34.32 -25.26
N ALA A 86 35.26 33.80 -25.43
CA ALA A 86 34.02 34.51 -25.20
C ALA A 86 33.03 33.63 -24.46
N LYS A 87 32.17 34.25 -23.67
CA LYS A 87 31.03 33.61 -23.00
C LYS A 87 29.74 34.22 -23.51
N VAL A 88 28.70 33.41 -23.58
CA VAL A 88 27.34 33.91 -23.80
C VAL A 88 27.01 34.92 -22.71
N ASP A 89 26.31 35.99 -23.08
CA ASP A 89 25.94 37.05 -22.15
C ASP A 89 24.83 36.56 -21.19
N SER A 90 25.19 36.29 -19.94
CA SER A 90 24.25 35.86 -18.89
C SER A 90 23.73 37.01 -18.03
N GLU A 91 24.35 38.19 -18.13
CA GLU A 91 24.05 39.38 -17.32
C GLU A 91 22.55 39.71 -17.25
N PRO A 92 21.76 39.64 -18.34
CA PRO A 92 20.32 39.93 -18.26
C PRO A 92 19.54 39.02 -17.31
N PHE A 93 19.99 37.79 -17.08
CA PHE A 93 19.29 36.79 -16.26
C PHE A 93 19.77 36.75 -14.80
N GLU A 94 20.79 37.55 -14.46
CA GLU A 94 21.19 37.85 -13.08
C GLU A 94 20.24 38.86 -12.42
N ALA A 95 19.29 39.42 -13.18
CA ALA A 95 18.20 40.21 -12.64
C ALA A 95 17.41 39.41 -11.60
N GLN A 96 16.90 40.12 -10.58
CA GLN A 96 16.11 39.52 -9.51
C GLN A 96 14.75 39.06 -10.04
N ALA A 97 14.34 37.84 -9.70
CA ALA A 97 13.05 37.28 -10.09
C ALA A 97 11.88 38.04 -9.44
N ASN A 98 12.06 38.54 -8.23
CA ASN A 98 11.14 39.38 -7.48
C ASN A 98 11.80 40.75 -7.18
N PRO A 99 11.89 41.65 -8.17
CA PRO A 99 12.66 42.88 -8.06
C PRO A 99 12.00 43.98 -7.21
N LEU A 100 10.70 43.89 -6.92
CA LEU A 100 9.99 44.94 -6.18
C LEU A 100 10.27 44.82 -4.68
N LEU A 101 10.71 45.93 -4.09
CA LEU A 101 10.95 46.08 -2.66
C LEU A 101 9.90 47.01 -2.04
N TYR A 102 9.59 46.82 -0.76
CA TYR A 102 8.80 47.78 0.00
C TYR A 102 9.57 49.10 0.20
N ALA A 103 8.91 50.23 -0.07
CA ALA A 103 9.52 51.55 0.13
C ALA A 103 9.59 51.96 1.62
N GLY A 104 8.76 51.37 2.49
CA GLY A 104 8.69 51.68 3.91
C GLY A 104 8.01 53.02 4.23
N THR A 105 7.11 53.48 3.35
CA THR A 105 6.45 54.80 3.43
C THR A 105 5.02 54.72 3.98
N THR A 106 4.68 53.64 4.69
CA THR A 106 3.35 53.27 5.20
C THR A 106 2.35 52.85 4.11
N GLY A 107 1.16 52.41 4.54
CA GLY A 107 0.09 51.95 3.66
C GLY A 107 0.49 50.72 2.85
N ILE A 108 0.29 50.77 1.53
CA ILE A 108 0.64 49.64 0.65
C ILE A 108 2.15 49.36 0.59
N GLU A 109 2.98 50.34 0.95
CA GLU A 109 4.44 50.23 0.93
C GLU A 109 5.06 49.78 2.26
N GLY A 110 4.23 49.45 3.25
CA GLY A 110 4.71 48.96 4.54
C GLY A 110 5.31 50.04 5.45
N GLY A 111 5.42 49.75 6.74
CA GLY A 111 6.17 50.59 7.68
C GLY A 111 7.67 50.63 7.40
N ALA A 112 8.40 51.48 8.12
CA ALA A 112 9.85 51.62 7.95
C ALA A 112 10.63 50.30 8.22
N ASP A 113 10.06 49.41 9.02
CA ASP A 113 10.55 48.05 9.30
C ASP A 113 10.54 47.13 8.06
N LEU A 114 9.71 47.44 7.07
CA LEU A 114 9.63 46.70 5.82
C LEU A 114 10.54 47.23 4.72
N LYS A 115 11.14 48.42 4.90
CA LYS A 115 11.95 49.07 3.85
C LYS A 115 13.02 48.13 3.29
N ASN A 116 13.12 48.08 1.97
CA ASN A 116 14.04 47.22 1.21
C ASN A 116 13.82 45.70 1.38
N ARG A 117 12.75 45.25 2.03
CA ARG A 117 12.36 43.83 2.00
C ARG A 117 11.67 43.51 0.67
N PRO A 118 11.94 42.35 0.05
CA PRO A 118 11.24 41.93 -1.16
C PRO A 118 9.74 41.79 -0.92
N LYS A 119 8.94 42.26 -1.88
CA LYS A 119 7.50 41.98 -1.89
C LYS A 119 7.28 40.51 -2.25
N PRO A 120 6.30 39.83 -1.63
CA PRO A 120 6.02 38.44 -1.94
C PRO A 120 5.44 38.29 -3.35
N TRP A 121 5.68 37.15 -4.02
CA TRP A 121 5.06 36.79 -5.29
C TRP A 121 4.51 35.37 -5.27
N ALA A 122 3.19 35.24 -5.34
CA ALA A 122 2.51 33.95 -5.40
C ALA A 122 2.22 33.52 -6.85
N PHE A 123 2.49 32.26 -7.19
CA PHE A 123 2.10 31.60 -8.44
C PHE A 123 1.42 30.27 -8.14
N GLY A 124 0.51 29.80 -8.99
CA GLY A 124 -0.20 28.55 -8.73
C GLY A 124 -1.24 28.67 -7.62
N ALA A 125 -1.29 27.66 -6.76
CA ALA A 125 -2.18 27.58 -5.61
C ALA A 125 -1.40 27.27 -4.30
N PRO A 126 -0.44 28.12 -3.88
CA PRO A 126 0.37 27.84 -2.70
C PRO A 126 -0.50 27.84 -1.44
N ARG A 127 -0.31 26.80 -0.61
CA ARG A 127 -1.12 26.55 0.59
C ARG A 127 -0.39 27.01 1.85
N ASN A 128 -1.16 27.53 2.79
CA ASN A 128 -0.69 27.96 4.10
C ASN A 128 0.51 28.93 3.99
N VAL A 129 0.43 29.93 3.09
CA VAL A 129 1.44 30.99 2.95
C VAL A 129 1.28 32.00 4.09
N GLU A 130 2.39 32.50 4.63
CA GLU A 130 2.38 33.59 5.60
C GLU A 130 2.45 34.94 4.85
N PRO A 131 1.39 35.77 4.91
CA PRO A 131 1.40 37.06 4.25
C PRO A 131 2.15 38.12 5.07
N VAL A 132 2.65 39.15 4.40
CA VAL A 132 3.39 40.24 5.06
C VAL A 132 2.41 41.26 5.63
N LEU A 133 2.46 41.54 6.94
CA LEU A 133 1.68 42.63 7.56
C LEU A 133 2.25 43.98 7.12
N ILE A 134 1.54 44.70 6.23
CA ILE A 134 2.01 45.98 5.66
C ILE A 134 1.42 47.20 6.40
N ASP A 135 0.26 47.04 7.02
CA ASP A 135 -0.40 48.10 7.77
C ASP A 135 -0.97 47.52 9.07
N SER A 136 -0.24 47.71 10.16
CA SER A 136 -0.62 47.24 11.49
C SER A 136 -1.79 48.03 12.10
N VAL A 137 -2.05 49.26 11.62
CA VAL A 137 -3.17 50.08 12.11
C VAL A 137 -4.49 49.53 11.57
N ASN A 138 -4.52 49.18 10.28
CA ASN A 138 -5.72 48.68 9.62
C ASN A 138 -5.77 47.16 9.47
N SER A 139 -4.76 46.44 9.96
CA SER A 139 -4.61 44.98 9.86
C SER A 139 -4.63 44.47 8.42
N VAL A 140 -3.88 45.14 7.54
CA VAL A 140 -3.77 44.79 6.12
C VAL A 140 -2.48 44.00 5.88
N PHE A 141 -2.64 42.87 5.19
CA PHE A 141 -1.57 41.95 4.83
C PHE A 141 -1.45 41.85 3.31
N GLN A 142 -0.24 41.67 2.79
CA GLN A 142 0.04 41.42 1.39
C GLN A 142 0.49 39.97 1.17
N VAL A 143 -0.25 39.25 0.33
CA VAL A 143 0.11 37.91 -0.17
C VAL A 143 0.87 37.98 -1.51
N SER A 144 0.71 39.04 -2.31
CA SER A 144 1.47 39.19 -3.55
C SER A 144 1.55 40.65 -3.96
N GLY A 145 2.76 41.15 -4.21
CA GLY A 145 3.01 42.56 -4.57
C GLY A 145 3.08 42.85 -6.07
N TYR A 146 2.83 41.86 -6.92
CA TYR A 146 3.08 41.91 -8.38
C TYR A 146 1.82 42.05 -9.23
N GLY A 147 0.77 42.64 -8.65
CA GLY A 147 -0.52 42.88 -9.30
C GLY A 147 -1.60 41.88 -8.90
N PRO A 148 -2.58 41.62 -9.78
CA PRO A 148 -3.75 40.81 -9.45
C PRO A 148 -3.38 39.36 -9.09
N ILE A 149 -4.01 38.86 -8.03
CA ILE A 149 -4.09 37.44 -7.72
C ILE A 149 -5.47 36.91 -8.11
N LYS A 150 -5.59 35.60 -8.31
CA LYS A 150 -6.85 35.00 -8.74
C LYS A 150 -7.86 34.90 -7.61
N ALA A 151 -7.43 34.46 -6.42
CA ALA A 151 -8.31 34.26 -5.27
C ALA A 151 -7.52 34.10 -3.96
N VAL A 152 -8.20 34.27 -2.84
CA VAL A 152 -7.79 33.75 -1.52
C VAL A 152 -8.85 32.73 -1.12
N ASP A 153 -8.51 31.44 -1.18
CA ASP A 153 -9.46 30.34 -0.96
C ASP A 153 -9.82 30.21 0.52
N ALA A 154 -8.84 30.42 1.41
CA ALA A 154 -9.01 30.32 2.86
C ALA A 154 -8.01 31.24 3.58
N LEU A 155 -8.42 31.73 4.74
CA LEU A 155 -7.60 32.48 5.67
C LEU A 155 -7.68 31.83 7.04
N TYR A 156 -6.53 31.71 7.69
CA TYR A 156 -6.40 31.12 9.00
C TYR A 156 -5.69 32.10 9.94
N GLU A 157 -6.05 32.03 11.21
CA GLU A 157 -5.26 32.56 12.31
C GLU A 157 -4.95 31.40 13.24
N ARG A 158 -3.65 31.18 13.51
CA ARG A 158 -3.20 30.08 14.37
C ARG A 158 -3.73 28.72 13.90
N GLY A 159 -3.87 28.52 12.58
CA GLY A 159 -4.45 27.32 11.97
C GLY A 159 -5.98 27.19 12.06
N SER A 160 -6.68 28.10 12.72
CA SER A 160 -8.15 28.15 12.76
C SER A 160 -8.68 29.00 11.60
N ALA A 161 -9.67 28.49 10.85
CA ALA A 161 -10.19 29.18 9.68
C ALA A 161 -11.15 30.33 10.05
N PHE A 162 -11.00 31.49 9.41
CA PHE A 162 -11.94 32.61 9.53
C PHE A 162 -13.27 32.38 8.78
N GLY A 163 -13.36 31.34 7.94
CA GLY A 163 -14.47 31.13 7.01
C GLY A 163 -14.39 32.03 5.78
N ALA A 164 -15.53 32.27 5.12
CA ALA A 164 -15.57 33.01 3.86
C ALA A 164 -15.32 34.53 4.02
N SER A 165 -14.56 35.10 3.07
CA SER A 165 -14.36 36.54 2.91
C SER A 165 -15.69 37.28 2.77
N LEU A 166 -15.76 38.51 3.30
CA LEU A 166 -16.93 39.38 3.14
C LEU A 166 -17.06 39.99 1.75
N GLY A 167 -15.96 40.05 0.99
CA GLY A 167 -15.97 40.64 -0.33
C GLY A 167 -14.58 41.07 -0.81
N ASP A 168 -14.56 41.56 -2.04
CA ASP A 168 -13.35 42.06 -2.69
C ASP A 168 -13.47 43.57 -2.95
N ALA A 169 -12.48 44.32 -2.48
CA ALA A 169 -12.36 45.75 -2.70
C ALA A 169 -11.44 46.03 -3.90
N GLY A 170 -11.76 47.06 -4.70
CA GLY A 170 -10.99 47.38 -5.91
C GLY A 170 -9.62 48.03 -5.67
N SER A 171 -9.33 48.47 -4.44
CA SER A 171 -8.03 49.06 -4.07
C SER A 171 -7.75 48.96 -2.57
N TYR A 172 -6.49 49.18 -2.18
CA TYR A 172 -6.07 49.34 -0.79
C TYR A 172 -6.93 50.37 -0.04
N SER A 173 -7.16 51.54 -0.66
CA SER A 173 -7.97 52.60 -0.04
C SER A 173 -9.42 52.17 0.23
N ALA A 174 -10.03 51.45 -0.73
CA ALA A 174 -11.38 50.91 -0.56
C ALA A 174 -11.43 49.77 0.47
N LEU A 175 -10.38 48.95 0.53
CA LEU A 175 -10.26 47.88 1.51
C LEU A 175 -10.15 48.42 2.94
N VAL A 176 -9.36 49.47 3.15
CA VAL A 176 -9.23 50.15 4.45
C VAL A 176 -10.54 50.82 4.85
N ALA A 177 -11.24 51.43 3.90
CA ALA A 177 -12.54 52.08 4.15
C ALA A 177 -13.72 51.10 4.36
N SER A 178 -13.52 49.80 4.11
CA SER A 178 -14.59 48.80 4.27
C SER A 178 -14.94 48.56 5.74
N ASP A 179 -16.23 48.44 6.06
CA ASP A 179 -16.70 48.04 7.39
C ASP A 179 -16.61 46.51 7.55
N ILE A 180 -15.50 46.04 8.12
CA ILE A 180 -15.24 44.61 8.36
C ILE A 180 -15.36 44.34 9.86
N PRO A 181 -16.39 43.61 10.34
CA PRO A 181 -16.54 43.26 11.75
C PRO A 181 -15.40 42.35 12.26
N ALA A 182 -15.14 42.40 13.57
CA ALA A 182 -14.19 41.48 14.21
C ALA A 182 -14.54 40.01 13.94
N GLY A 183 -13.51 39.19 13.69
CA GLY A 183 -13.67 37.79 13.29
C GLY A 183 -14.05 37.58 11.81
N ARG A 184 -14.17 38.66 11.02
CA ARG A 184 -14.35 38.61 9.56
C ARG A 184 -13.14 39.23 8.85
N TRP A 185 -13.08 39.01 7.55
CA TRP A 185 -11.99 39.48 6.70
C TRP A 185 -12.50 39.83 5.29
N GLY A 186 -11.72 40.61 4.57
CA GLY A 186 -11.96 41.01 3.19
C GLY A 186 -10.68 40.97 2.35
N THR A 187 -10.81 41.07 1.03
CA THR A 187 -9.68 41.04 0.09
C THR A 187 -9.59 42.29 -0.76
N CYS A 188 -8.42 42.53 -1.34
CA CYS A 188 -8.26 43.28 -2.58
C CYS A 188 -7.43 42.41 -3.53
N LEU A 189 -8.10 41.61 -4.35
CA LEU A 189 -7.48 40.65 -5.26
C LEU A 189 -6.65 41.37 -6.33
N ALA A 190 -7.05 42.57 -6.73
CA ALA A 190 -6.32 43.41 -7.69
C ALA A 190 -4.89 43.79 -7.22
N GLN A 191 -4.65 43.81 -5.91
CA GLN A 191 -3.37 44.19 -5.31
C GLN A 191 -2.78 43.13 -4.36
N GLY A 192 -3.36 41.92 -4.38
CA GLY A 192 -2.90 40.80 -3.54
C GLY A 192 -2.98 41.08 -2.05
N LEU A 193 -4.05 41.72 -1.58
CA LEU A 193 -4.20 42.12 -0.18
C LEU A 193 -5.33 41.38 0.54
N ILE A 194 -5.17 41.27 1.85
CA ILE A 194 -6.13 40.74 2.81
C ILE A 194 -6.25 41.75 3.95
N ARG A 195 -7.45 41.96 4.48
CA ARG A 195 -7.66 42.78 5.68
C ARG A 195 -8.50 42.05 6.70
N LEU A 196 -8.05 42.05 7.95
CA LEU A 196 -8.80 41.55 9.10
C LEU A 196 -9.69 42.65 9.69
N GLY A 197 -10.86 42.27 10.23
CA GLY A 197 -11.76 43.19 10.93
C GLY A 197 -11.32 43.55 12.36
N ALA A 198 -10.23 42.95 12.85
CA ALA A 198 -9.60 43.25 14.13
C ALA A 198 -8.09 42.98 14.02
N PRO A 199 -7.25 43.58 14.90
CA PRO A 199 -5.83 43.26 14.98
C PRO A 199 -5.58 41.76 15.11
N PRO A 200 -4.54 41.21 14.45
CA PRO A 200 -4.19 39.80 14.56
C PRO A 200 -3.78 39.48 16.00
N TYR A 201 -4.26 38.35 16.51
CA TYR A 201 -3.88 37.75 17.78
C TYR A 201 -2.70 36.76 17.63
N GLY A 202 -2.51 36.18 16.44
CA GLY A 202 -1.41 35.26 16.18
C GLY A 202 -0.99 35.20 14.71
N VAL A 203 -0.28 34.11 14.36
CA VAL A 203 0.22 33.90 13.00
C VAL A 203 -0.96 33.79 12.03
N ILE A 204 -0.91 34.59 10.97
CA ILE A 204 -1.89 34.55 9.87
C ILE A 204 -1.30 33.69 8.75
N THR A 205 -2.11 32.79 8.20
CA THR A 205 -1.76 32.05 6.99
C THR A 205 -2.92 31.99 6.02
N ALA A 206 -2.63 31.89 4.73
CA ALA A 206 -3.64 31.88 3.69
C ALA A 206 -3.40 30.76 2.67
N ASP A 207 -4.49 30.25 2.11
CA ASP A 207 -4.46 29.48 0.87
C ASP A 207 -4.82 30.41 -0.28
N VAL A 208 -3.90 30.60 -1.23
CA VAL A 208 -4.07 31.59 -2.29
C VAL A 208 -4.01 30.95 -3.66
N GLN A 209 -4.71 31.54 -4.63
CA GLN A 209 -4.48 31.33 -6.05
C GLN A 209 -3.75 32.56 -6.56
N GLY A 210 -2.48 32.39 -6.94
CA GLY A 210 -1.52 33.46 -7.19
C GLY A 210 -1.74 34.28 -8.48
N ASP A 211 -0.65 34.70 -9.10
CA ASP A 211 -0.60 35.64 -10.23
C ASP A 211 -1.69 35.39 -11.28
N TYR A 212 -2.48 36.43 -11.51
CA TYR A 212 -3.63 36.47 -12.41
C TYR A 212 -3.60 37.70 -13.33
N ALA A 213 -2.40 38.22 -13.62
CA ALA A 213 -2.24 39.37 -14.50
C ALA A 213 -2.75 39.04 -15.91
N GLY A 214 -3.59 39.92 -16.48
CA GLY A 214 -4.21 39.74 -17.79
C GLY A 214 -5.26 38.62 -17.84
N ALA A 215 -5.89 38.29 -16.71
CA ALA A 215 -6.85 37.18 -16.57
C ALA A 215 -6.27 35.78 -16.86
N VAL A 216 -4.94 35.65 -16.83
CA VAL A 216 -4.23 34.38 -17.02
C VAL A 216 -3.69 33.89 -15.68
N TRP A 217 -4.16 32.73 -15.24
CA TRP A 217 -3.66 32.10 -14.02
C TRP A 217 -2.39 31.31 -14.28
N ARG A 218 -1.26 31.77 -13.75
CA ARG A 218 0.06 31.20 -14.04
C ARG A 218 0.38 30.04 -13.10
N ARG A 219 0.41 28.83 -13.67
CA ARG A 219 0.68 27.57 -12.95
C ARG A 219 1.69 26.67 -13.65
N LEU A 220 2.07 26.97 -14.88
CA LEU A 220 2.98 26.15 -15.67
C LEU A 220 4.38 26.79 -15.67
N PRO A 221 5.46 26.00 -15.64
CA PRO A 221 6.81 26.50 -15.41
C PRO A 221 7.29 27.52 -16.45
N GLY A 222 7.09 27.27 -17.74
CA GLY A 222 7.46 28.18 -18.81
C GLY A 222 6.63 29.47 -18.80
N ALA A 223 5.34 29.38 -18.47
CA ALA A 223 4.48 30.56 -18.30
C ALA A 223 4.88 31.40 -17.08
N ILE A 224 5.30 30.77 -15.98
CA ILE A 224 5.81 31.44 -14.79
C ILE A 224 7.12 32.18 -15.11
N ILE A 225 8.10 31.51 -15.71
CA ILE A 225 9.40 32.15 -16.02
C ILE A 225 9.24 33.30 -17.01
N ARG A 226 8.39 33.17 -18.04
CA ARG A 226 8.08 34.32 -18.93
C ARG A 226 7.56 35.53 -18.15
N ARG A 227 6.63 35.32 -17.22
CA ARG A 227 6.08 36.39 -16.38
C ARG A 227 7.14 37.04 -15.49
N VAL A 228 8.03 36.23 -14.93
CA VAL A 228 9.14 36.70 -14.12
C VAL A 228 10.10 37.54 -14.98
N CYS A 229 10.48 37.07 -16.17
CA CYS A 229 11.30 37.82 -17.11
C CYS A 229 10.67 39.17 -17.50
N ASP A 230 9.38 39.18 -17.83
CA ASP A 230 8.65 40.41 -18.18
C ASP A 230 8.72 41.43 -17.03
N ASN A 231 8.55 40.97 -15.79
CA ASN A 231 8.59 41.83 -14.61
C ASN A 231 10.02 42.27 -14.22
N ALA A 232 11.02 41.42 -14.48
CA ALA A 232 12.43 41.75 -14.31
C ALA A 232 12.96 42.70 -15.40
N GLY A 233 12.16 43.02 -16.42
CA GLY A 233 12.56 43.89 -17.54
C GLY A 233 13.45 43.20 -18.57
N ILE A 234 13.44 41.87 -18.62
CA ILE A 234 14.22 41.10 -19.59
C ILE A 234 13.50 41.13 -20.94
N ASP A 235 14.23 41.54 -21.98
CA ASP A 235 13.68 41.64 -23.33
C ASP A 235 13.22 40.26 -23.85
N SER A 236 12.00 40.19 -24.37
CA SER A 236 11.41 38.95 -24.92
C SER A 236 12.24 38.29 -26.03
N SER A 237 13.09 39.05 -26.74
CA SER A 237 14.00 38.53 -27.75
C SER A 237 15.12 37.67 -27.17
N LEU A 238 15.41 37.79 -25.87
CA LEU A 238 16.35 36.96 -25.12
C LEU A 238 15.70 35.68 -24.59
N ILE A 239 14.45 35.40 -24.92
CA ILE A 239 13.74 34.21 -24.43
C ILE A 239 13.43 33.31 -25.62
N ASP A 240 13.81 32.03 -25.53
CA ASP A 240 13.31 31.01 -26.44
C ASP A 240 11.90 30.59 -26.00
N THR A 241 10.92 31.41 -26.41
CA THR A 241 9.51 31.23 -26.07
C THR A 241 8.95 29.90 -26.57
N ALA A 242 9.49 29.33 -27.65
CA ALA A 242 9.07 28.03 -28.17
C ALA A 242 9.50 26.90 -27.23
N SER A 243 10.73 26.96 -26.70
CA SER A 243 11.23 25.98 -25.73
C SER A 243 10.42 26.00 -24.42
N LEU A 244 10.08 27.18 -23.90
CA LEU A 244 9.27 27.33 -22.69
C LEU A 244 7.82 26.86 -22.92
N ALA A 245 7.25 27.12 -24.10
CA ALA A 245 5.92 26.61 -24.47
C ALA A 245 5.91 25.09 -24.65
N ALA A 246 6.99 24.50 -25.17
CA ALA A 246 7.14 23.05 -25.28
C ALA A 246 7.20 22.39 -23.90
N LEU A 247 7.88 23.01 -22.92
CA LEU A 247 7.87 22.55 -21.53
C LEU A 247 6.46 22.61 -20.94
N ASP A 248 5.75 23.73 -21.11
CA ASP A 248 4.36 23.89 -20.64
C ASP A 248 3.42 22.82 -21.24
N GLY A 249 3.58 22.53 -22.54
CA GLY A 249 2.84 21.47 -23.23
C GLY A 249 3.13 20.08 -22.64
N ALA A 250 4.40 19.77 -22.37
CA ALA A 250 4.79 18.51 -21.74
C ALA A 250 4.24 18.38 -20.31
N MET A 251 4.21 19.47 -19.54
CA MET A 251 3.66 19.47 -18.17
C MET A 251 2.14 19.27 -18.17
N THR A 252 1.43 19.91 -19.11
CA THR A 252 -0.02 19.78 -19.24
C THR A 252 -0.44 18.34 -19.60
N ALA A 253 0.40 17.61 -20.32
CA ALA A 253 0.17 16.20 -20.66
C ALA A 253 0.35 15.23 -19.47
N MET A 254 0.86 15.67 -18.33
CA MET A 254 0.93 14.83 -17.12
C MET A 254 -0.46 14.58 -16.53
N PRO A 255 -0.70 13.43 -15.85
CA PRO A 255 -2.02 13.11 -15.29
C PRO A 255 -2.62 14.17 -14.35
N SER A 256 -1.79 14.92 -13.63
CA SER A 256 -2.20 16.02 -12.73
C SER A 256 -2.11 17.43 -13.37
N GLY A 257 -1.84 17.49 -14.68
CA GLY A 257 -1.68 18.73 -15.44
C GLY A 257 -0.38 19.50 -15.18
N GLY A 258 0.58 18.90 -14.45
CA GLY A 258 1.92 19.47 -14.23
C GLY A 258 1.92 20.86 -13.58
N ASN A 259 0.87 21.19 -12.83
CA ASN A 259 0.70 22.49 -12.20
C ASN A 259 1.67 22.68 -11.03
N ILE A 260 2.34 23.82 -10.99
CA ILE A 260 3.28 24.21 -9.94
C ILE A 260 2.69 25.34 -9.10
N SER A 261 3.05 25.36 -7.81
CA SER A 261 2.77 26.47 -6.90
C SER A 261 4.08 27.00 -6.33
N LEU A 262 4.24 28.33 -6.32
CA LEU A 262 5.41 29.04 -5.81
C LEU A 262 4.96 30.22 -4.95
N TYR A 263 5.72 30.50 -3.90
CA TYR A 263 5.57 31.68 -3.07
C TYR A 263 6.96 32.25 -2.81
N LEU A 264 7.33 33.28 -3.56
CA LEU A 264 8.65 33.90 -3.52
C LEU A 264 8.64 35.02 -2.49
N THR A 265 9.41 34.87 -1.40
CA THR A 265 9.52 35.87 -0.32
C THR A 265 10.92 36.45 -0.20
N GLU A 266 11.90 35.81 -0.84
CA GLU A 266 13.32 36.17 -0.83
C GLU A 266 13.79 36.42 -2.24
N GLN A 267 14.85 37.21 -2.38
CA GLN A 267 15.45 37.54 -3.66
C GLN A 267 16.26 36.36 -4.20
N GLU A 268 15.96 35.92 -5.42
CA GLU A 268 16.72 34.95 -6.20
C GLU A 268 16.82 35.45 -7.65
N THR A 269 17.86 35.04 -8.40
CA THR A 269 17.98 35.47 -9.80
C THR A 269 16.97 34.75 -10.70
N VAL A 270 16.66 35.32 -11.86
CA VAL A 270 15.80 34.66 -12.86
C VAL A 270 16.39 33.32 -13.29
N MET A 271 17.71 33.22 -13.45
CA MET A 271 18.38 31.99 -13.84
C MET A 271 18.27 30.91 -12.76
N GLU A 272 18.54 31.26 -11.50
CA GLU A 272 18.43 30.32 -10.37
C GLU A 272 17.01 29.78 -10.22
N LEU A 273 15.99 30.66 -10.31
CA LEU A 273 14.59 30.26 -10.27
C LEU A 273 14.26 29.32 -11.45
N ALA A 274 14.70 29.64 -12.67
CA ALA A 274 14.45 28.81 -13.85
C ALA A 274 15.07 27.42 -13.72
N GLN A 275 16.34 27.34 -13.30
CA GLN A 275 17.05 26.08 -13.07
C GLN A 275 16.34 25.25 -12.00
N ARG A 276 16.05 25.84 -10.83
CA ARG A 276 15.35 25.17 -9.74
C ARG A 276 13.96 24.67 -10.14
N LEU A 277 13.22 25.46 -10.90
CA LEU A 277 11.86 25.13 -11.33
C LEU A 277 11.82 24.01 -12.38
N PHE A 278 12.72 24.07 -13.36
CA PHE A 278 12.70 23.13 -14.49
C PHE A 278 13.25 21.75 -14.11
N LEU A 279 14.16 21.68 -13.13
CA LEU A 279 14.66 20.41 -12.59
C LEU A 279 13.51 19.48 -12.15
N GLY A 280 12.51 20.02 -11.44
CA GLY A 280 11.32 19.27 -11.04
C GLY A 280 10.46 18.74 -12.19
N CYS A 281 10.69 19.23 -13.41
CA CYS A 281 9.98 18.84 -14.64
C CYS A 281 10.77 17.86 -15.51
N ASN A 282 11.90 17.33 -15.01
CA ASN A 282 12.91 16.59 -15.78
C ASN A 282 13.48 17.42 -16.95
N ALA A 283 13.69 18.72 -16.71
CA ALA A 283 14.16 19.68 -17.70
C ALA A 283 15.33 20.50 -17.16
N GLN A 284 16.17 20.95 -18.07
CA GLN A 284 17.29 21.85 -17.81
C GLN A 284 16.96 23.25 -18.32
N ALA A 285 17.39 24.26 -17.56
CA ALA A 285 17.37 25.66 -17.95
C ALA A 285 18.80 26.12 -18.26
N GLY A 286 18.97 26.91 -19.31
CA GLY A 286 20.26 27.50 -19.63
C GLY A 286 20.16 28.60 -20.66
N ILE A 287 21.31 29.16 -21.04
CA ILE A 287 21.40 30.19 -22.08
C ILE A 287 22.06 29.57 -23.31
N GLY A 288 21.33 29.54 -24.42
CA GLY A 288 21.84 29.02 -25.69
C GLY A 288 22.94 29.91 -26.27
N TRP A 289 23.68 29.42 -27.26
CA TRP A 289 24.80 30.16 -27.86
C TRP A 289 24.43 31.54 -28.42
N THR A 290 23.17 31.78 -28.75
CA THR A 290 22.66 33.06 -29.27
C THR A 290 22.15 34.00 -28.15
N GLY A 291 22.41 33.69 -26.88
CA GLY A 291 22.03 34.52 -25.74
C GLY A 291 20.56 34.40 -25.33
N LYS A 292 19.89 33.29 -25.67
CA LYS A 292 18.48 33.06 -25.31
C LYS A 292 18.34 32.07 -24.16
N LEU A 293 17.54 32.43 -23.15
CA LEU A 293 17.09 31.49 -22.12
C LEU A 293 16.20 30.41 -22.75
N PHE A 294 16.56 29.15 -22.54
CA PHE A 294 15.80 28.01 -23.04
C PHE A 294 15.43 27.05 -21.90
N ALA A 295 14.43 26.22 -22.19
CA ALA A 295 14.06 25.07 -21.38
C ALA A 295 14.13 23.80 -22.24
N SER A 296 14.86 22.78 -21.80
CA SER A 296 14.95 21.52 -22.53
C SER A 296 14.63 20.34 -21.63
N ARG A 297 13.54 19.63 -21.94
CA ARG A 297 13.15 18.42 -21.22
C ARG A 297 13.89 17.21 -21.78
N LEU A 298 14.46 16.40 -20.91
CA LEU A 298 15.03 15.11 -21.32
C LEU A 298 13.90 14.09 -21.41
N SER A 299 13.77 13.46 -22.57
CA SER A 299 12.76 12.43 -22.80
C SER A 299 13.30 11.35 -23.72
N ILE A 300 12.90 10.11 -23.48
CA ILE A 300 13.14 9.00 -24.40
C ILE A 300 12.10 9.11 -25.52
N GLY A 301 12.56 9.16 -26.75
CA GLY A 301 11.72 9.30 -27.94
C GLY A 301 12.47 8.97 -29.21
N SER A 302 11.82 9.19 -30.35
CA SER A 302 12.48 9.02 -31.64
C SER A 302 13.64 10.00 -31.79
N PRO A 303 14.84 9.54 -32.22
CA PRO A 303 15.99 10.41 -32.36
C PRO A 303 15.74 11.44 -33.47
N ALA A 304 15.93 12.72 -33.16
CA ALA A 304 15.93 13.78 -34.17
C ALA A 304 17.25 13.82 -34.97
N VAL A 305 18.35 13.39 -34.35
CA VAL A 305 19.68 13.30 -34.95
C VAL A 305 20.35 12.02 -34.44
N THR A 306 21.13 11.36 -35.31
CA THR A 306 21.96 10.21 -34.93
C THR A 306 23.42 10.57 -35.07
N LEU A 307 24.14 10.56 -33.95
CA LEU A 307 25.59 10.76 -33.91
C LEU A 307 26.27 9.38 -33.89
N HIS A 308 27.31 9.22 -34.72
CA HIS A 308 28.04 7.96 -34.80
C HIS A 308 29.34 8.07 -33.99
N SER A 309 29.46 7.32 -32.89
CA SER A 309 30.61 7.39 -31.96
C SER A 309 31.96 7.16 -32.65
N GLN A 310 32.03 6.27 -33.64
CA GLN A 310 33.25 6.02 -34.44
C GLN A 310 33.55 7.10 -35.50
N GLY A 311 32.89 8.27 -35.47
CA GLY A 311 33.13 9.36 -36.42
C GLY A 311 32.75 9.07 -37.88
N LYS A 312 32.02 7.98 -38.16
CA LYS A 312 31.65 7.55 -39.52
C LYS A 312 30.62 8.46 -40.22
N ARG A 313 30.08 9.45 -39.52
CA ARG A 313 29.10 10.41 -40.04
C ARG A 313 29.37 11.78 -39.43
N LEU A 314 29.10 12.84 -40.21
CA LEU A 314 29.13 14.22 -39.72
C LEU A 314 27.84 14.57 -38.95
N PRO A 315 27.92 15.35 -37.85
CA PRO A 315 29.16 15.83 -37.23
C PRO A 315 29.92 14.68 -36.56
N ALA A 316 31.25 14.65 -36.77
CA ALA A 316 32.10 13.60 -36.25
C ALA A 316 32.18 13.69 -34.72
N VAL A 317 31.87 12.60 -34.04
CA VAL A 317 32.02 12.48 -32.59
C VAL A 317 33.51 12.29 -32.28
N VAL A 318 34.06 13.18 -31.47
CA VAL A 318 35.49 13.16 -31.08
C VAL A 318 35.71 12.22 -29.90
N ASP A 319 34.78 12.21 -28.95
CA ASP A 319 34.82 11.39 -27.75
C ASP A 319 33.40 10.97 -27.36
N ALA A 320 33.28 9.75 -26.82
CA ALA A 320 32.02 9.19 -26.37
C ALA A 320 32.27 8.22 -25.21
N THR A 321 31.79 8.60 -24.03
CA THR A 321 31.91 7.83 -22.80
C THR A 321 30.53 7.52 -22.24
N GLU A 322 30.31 6.29 -21.81
CA GLU A 322 29.14 5.93 -21.00
C GLU A 322 29.44 6.27 -19.54
N ALA A 323 28.65 7.17 -18.96
CA ALA A 323 28.80 7.59 -17.57
C ALA A 323 27.88 6.75 -16.67
N ASP A 324 28.37 6.42 -15.48
CA ASP A 324 27.52 5.87 -14.42
C ASP A 324 26.61 6.99 -13.90
N VAL A 325 25.33 6.67 -13.74
CA VAL A 325 24.29 7.62 -13.31
C VAL A 325 23.41 6.96 -12.28
N SER A 326 22.84 7.79 -11.41
CA SER A 326 21.86 7.36 -10.43
C SER A 326 20.69 6.66 -11.15
N PRO A 327 20.22 5.49 -10.66
CA PRO A 327 19.15 4.75 -11.30
C PRO A 327 17.89 5.63 -11.42
N PRO A 328 17.26 5.72 -12.60
CA PRO A 328 16.18 6.67 -12.83
C PRO A 328 14.94 6.29 -12.01
N TYR A 329 14.35 7.28 -11.36
CA TYR A 329 13.05 7.09 -10.70
C TYR A 329 11.95 6.97 -11.76
N LYS A 330 11.37 5.77 -11.90
CA LYS A 330 10.23 5.55 -12.81
C LYS A 330 8.99 6.38 -12.42
N ARG A 331 8.80 6.63 -11.12
CA ARG A 331 7.72 7.46 -10.58
C ARG A 331 8.08 7.94 -9.18
N MET A 332 7.86 9.23 -8.91
CA MET A 332 7.83 9.80 -7.56
C MET A 332 6.42 10.36 -7.33
N GLN A 333 5.82 10.05 -6.19
CA GLN A 333 4.53 10.60 -5.80
C GLN A 333 4.66 11.18 -4.39
N MET A 334 4.36 12.46 -4.25
CA MET A 334 4.23 13.11 -2.96
C MET A 334 2.74 13.23 -2.64
N GLY A 335 2.28 12.54 -1.60
CA GLY A 335 0.86 12.42 -1.25
C GLY A 335 0.23 13.67 -0.59
N GLY A 336 0.97 14.77 -0.48
CA GLY A 336 0.52 16.00 0.18
C GLY A 336 1.00 17.26 -0.54
N ALA A 337 0.25 18.35 -0.39
CA ALA A 337 0.67 19.66 -0.86
C ALA A 337 1.71 20.25 0.10
N LYS A 338 2.65 21.04 -0.42
CA LYS A 338 3.60 21.79 0.40
C LYS A 338 2.84 22.82 1.24
N SER A 339 3.05 22.77 2.56
CA SER A 339 2.73 23.87 3.46
C SER A 339 3.87 24.88 3.41
N TRP A 340 3.59 26.13 3.02
CA TRP A 340 4.64 27.15 2.86
C TRP A 340 5.13 27.71 4.19
N ARG A 341 4.24 27.85 5.17
CA ARG A 341 4.56 28.05 6.58
C ARG A 341 4.27 26.77 7.35
N VAL A 342 5.21 26.28 8.15
CA VAL A 342 4.98 25.17 9.08
C VAL A 342 4.84 25.77 10.47
N HIS A 343 3.72 25.55 11.15
CA HIS A 343 3.47 26.09 12.50
C HIS A 343 4.23 25.31 13.56
N THR A 344 4.72 26.00 14.58
CA THR A 344 5.11 25.35 15.85
C THR A 344 3.85 25.04 16.67
N LEU A 345 3.97 24.13 17.64
CA LEU A 345 2.83 23.67 18.43
C LEU A 345 2.17 24.80 19.25
N ASP A 346 2.95 25.79 19.70
CA ASP A 346 2.47 26.96 20.45
C ASP A 346 1.74 27.99 19.57
N GLU A 347 1.99 27.99 18.26
CA GLU A 347 1.32 28.87 17.31
C GLU A 347 -0.10 28.42 16.97
N ILE A 348 -0.46 27.16 17.25
CA ILE A 348 -1.77 26.58 16.88
C ILE A 348 -2.85 26.99 17.91
N ALA A 349 -4.05 27.31 17.42
CA ALA A 349 -5.22 27.59 18.23
C ALA A 349 -5.76 26.27 18.81
N PHE A 350 -5.37 25.99 20.04
CA PHE A 350 -5.85 24.86 20.82
C PHE A 350 -6.06 25.30 22.28
N GLN A 351 -7.04 24.72 22.98
CA GLN A 351 -7.40 25.17 24.34
C GLN A 351 -6.28 24.89 25.35
N ALA A 352 -5.69 23.70 25.28
CA ALA A 352 -4.53 23.30 26.07
C ALA A 352 -3.21 23.53 25.30
N ALA A 353 -2.08 23.48 26.00
CA ALA A 353 -0.77 23.48 25.36
C ALA A 353 -0.54 22.14 24.62
N LEU A 354 -0.25 22.21 23.32
CA LEU A 354 0.07 21.03 22.53
C LEU A 354 1.48 20.52 22.87
N THR A 355 1.58 19.24 23.24
CA THR A 355 2.85 18.61 23.63
C THR A 355 3.02 17.26 22.92
N ASP A 356 4.08 17.08 22.13
CA ASP A 356 4.39 15.76 21.54
C ASP A 356 5.01 14.82 22.60
N ARG A 357 4.31 13.73 22.89
CA ARG A 357 4.70 12.67 23.83
C ARG A 357 5.43 11.52 23.16
N GLY A 358 5.60 11.56 21.83
CA GLY A 358 6.22 10.49 21.06
C GLY A 358 5.27 9.30 20.92
N GLN A 359 5.78 8.09 21.16
CA GLN A 359 5.00 6.87 20.97
C GLN A 359 3.92 6.70 22.05
N TYR A 360 2.72 6.25 21.66
CA TYR A 360 1.67 5.90 22.63
C TYR A 360 2.10 4.76 23.55
N LEU A 361 1.89 4.93 24.85
CA LEU A 361 2.10 3.93 25.90
C LEU A 361 0.85 3.84 26.76
N SER A 362 0.31 2.63 26.92
CA SER A 362 -0.95 2.41 27.66
C SER A 362 -0.86 2.76 29.16
N THR A 363 0.35 2.82 29.71
CA THR A 363 0.61 3.13 31.13
C THR A 363 0.75 4.62 31.41
N THR A 364 0.84 5.46 30.38
CA THR A 364 0.96 6.91 30.52
C THR A 364 -0.41 7.56 30.74
N VAL A 365 -0.48 8.53 31.67
CA VAL A 365 -1.65 9.40 31.82
C VAL A 365 -1.58 10.48 30.74
N TYR A 366 -2.55 10.51 29.83
CA TYR A 366 -2.67 11.55 28.81
C TYR A 366 -3.65 12.64 29.25
N ARG A 367 -3.34 13.88 28.88
CA ARG A 367 -4.12 15.09 29.16
C ARG A 367 -4.45 15.79 27.85
N GLU A 368 -5.43 16.68 27.89
CA GLU A 368 -5.80 17.50 26.73
C GLU A 368 -4.56 18.19 26.13
N GLY A 369 -4.37 18.03 24.82
CA GLY A 369 -3.24 18.58 24.06
C GLY A 369 -2.02 17.65 23.95
N ASP A 370 -1.98 16.52 24.65
CA ASP A 370 -0.93 15.52 24.45
C ASP A 370 -1.07 14.85 23.09
N ILE A 371 -0.01 14.89 22.28
CA ILE A 371 0.07 14.28 20.95
C ILE A 371 0.85 12.96 21.07
N VAL A 372 0.35 11.91 20.44
CA VAL A 372 1.02 10.59 20.38
C VAL A 372 1.08 10.08 18.95
N THR A 373 2.05 9.20 18.71
CA THR A 373 2.22 8.45 17.47
C THR A 373 1.99 6.97 17.75
N LEU A 374 1.15 6.31 16.94
CA LEU A 374 0.96 4.87 16.99
C LEU A 374 2.04 4.14 16.17
N ALA A 375 2.16 2.83 16.36
CA ALA A 375 3.14 2.01 15.64
C ALA A 375 2.94 2.01 14.12
N ASP A 376 1.72 2.28 13.65
CA ASP A 376 1.38 2.43 12.23
C ASP A 376 1.74 3.82 11.65
N GLY A 377 2.34 4.70 12.45
CA GLY A 377 2.73 6.06 12.07
C GLY A 377 1.60 7.09 12.10
N SER A 378 0.37 6.70 12.45
CA SER A 378 -0.73 7.65 12.66
C SER A 378 -0.46 8.52 13.89
N LYS A 379 -0.76 9.83 13.78
CA LYS A 379 -0.66 10.78 14.88
C LYS A 379 -2.04 11.16 15.41
N TRP A 380 -2.14 11.30 16.71
CA TRP A 380 -3.38 11.57 17.44
C TRP A 380 -3.14 12.59 18.53
N VAL A 381 -4.13 13.45 18.80
CA VAL A 381 -4.12 14.38 19.92
C VAL A 381 -5.21 13.99 20.92
N PHE A 382 -4.88 13.99 22.21
CA PHE A 382 -5.85 13.76 23.27
C PHE A 382 -6.71 15.03 23.45
N VAL A 383 -8.02 14.88 23.34
CA VAL A 383 -9.03 15.95 23.44
C VAL A 383 -10.00 15.72 24.61
N GLY A 384 -9.78 14.66 25.39
CA GLY A 384 -10.62 14.34 26.55
C GLY A 384 -10.52 15.42 27.64
N PRO A 385 -11.64 15.81 28.28
CA PRO A 385 -11.65 16.86 29.30
C PRO A 385 -11.00 16.43 30.62
N THR A 386 -10.87 15.11 30.85
CA THR A 386 -10.29 14.53 32.05
C THR A 386 -9.05 13.71 31.69
N PRO A 387 -7.93 13.87 32.41
CA PRO A 387 -6.75 13.01 32.22
C PRO A 387 -7.05 11.53 32.40
N LEU A 388 -6.57 10.67 31.49
CA LEU A 388 -6.84 9.23 31.49
C LEU A 388 -5.60 8.40 31.17
N THR A 389 -5.46 7.26 31.85
CA THR A 389 -4.50 6.20 31.52
C THR A 389 -5.20 5.06 30.79
N GLY A 390 -4.53 4.37 29.87
CA GLY A 390 -5.07 3.22 29.15
C GLY A 390 -6.12 3.55 28.08
N SER A 391 -6.36 4.83 27.80
CA SER A 391 -7.26 5.27 26.72
C SER A 391 -6.55 5.16 25.36
N THR A 392 -6.92 4.15 24.56
CA THR A 392 -6.28 3.88 23.27
C THR A 392 -6.77 4.82 22.16
N PRO A 393 -5.88 5.47 21.38
CA PRO A 393 -6.26 6.29 20.23
C PRO A 393 -7.02 5.49 19.16
N SER A 394 -8.20 5.97 18.77
CA SER A 394 -9.01 5.42 17.66
C SER A 394 -10.12 6.41 17.30
N ASP A 395 -10.67 6.33 16.08
CA ASP A 395 -11.77 7.21 15.64
C ASP A 395 -13.06 7.02 16.46
N ALA A 396 -13.22 5.85 17.10
CA ALA A 396 -14.34 5.55 17.97
C ALA A 396 -14.18 6.11 19.40
N ASN A 397 -12.94 6.44 19.80
CA ASN A 397 -12.66 6.97 21.13
C ASN A 397 -12.70 8.50 21.12
N THR A 398 -13.75 9.07 21.68
CA THR A 398 -14.00 10.53 21.71
C THR A 398 -12.95 11.33 22.49
N ASN A 399 -12.08 10.68 23.28
CA ASN A 399 -10.96 11.34 23.94
C ASN A 399 -9.77 11.59 23.02
N TRP A 400 -9.79 11.06 21.79
CA TRP A 400 -8.71 11.23 20.82
C TRP A 400 -9.25 11.77 19.51
N ALA A 401 -8.52 12.72 18.92
CA ALA A 401 -8.76 13.19 17.56
C ALA A 401 -7.57 12.80 16.68
N ARG A 402 -7.86 12.25 15.49
CA ARG A 402 -6.83 11.87 14.52
C ARG A 402 -6.24 13.11 13.86
N MET A 403 -4.91 13.24 13.90
CA MET A 403 -4.17 14.29 13.21
C MET A 403 -3.67 13.83 11.85
N SER A 404 -3.20 12.58 11.75
CA SER A 404 -2.76 11.99 10.49
C SER A 404 -3.16 10.52 10.40
N ASN A 405 -3.41 10.06 9.18
CA ASN A 405 -3.71 8.66 8.91
C ASN A 405 -2.48 7.78 9.16
N ALA A 406 -2.72 6.48 9.31
CA ALA A 406 -1.67 5.47 9.30
C ALA A 406 -0.86 5.57 8.00
N ILE A 407 0.44 5.35 8.10
CA ILE A 407 1.32 5.30 6.93
C ILE A 407 1.10 3.94 6.28
N VAL A 408 0.46 3.93 5.10
CA VAL A 408 0.26 2.72 4.30
C VAL A 408 1.23 2.75 3.12
N PRO A 409 2.31 1.96 3.13
CA PRO A 409 3.16 1.81 1.97
C PRO A 409 2.36 1.19 0.83
N VAL A 410 2.35 1.83 -0.34
CA VAL A 410 1.68 1.34 -1.54
C VAL A 410 2.69 1.14 -2.67
N ASP A 411 2.40 0.23 -3.60
CA ASP A 411 3.25 -0.03 -4.76
C ASP A 411 3.02 0.95 -5.92
N GLY A 412 3.70 0.69 -7.05
CA GLY A 412 3.54 1.40 -8.31
C GLY A 412 2.11 1.43 -8.90
N SER A 413 1.18 0.65 -8.36
CA SER A 413 -0.23 0.65 -8.76
C SER A 413 -1.16 1.32 -7.72
N GLY A 414 -0.61 1.75 -6.58
CA GLY A 414 -1.41 2.24 -5.45
C GLY A 414 -1.95 1.11 -4.55
N THR A 415 -1.57 -0.14 -4.79
CA THR A 415 -1.95 -1.28 -3.97
C THR A 415 -1.11 -1.31 -2.70
N PRO A 416 -1.69 -1.46 -1.49
CA PRO A 416 -0.90 -1.61 -0.27
C PRO A 416 0.12 -2.73 -0.39
N LEU A 417 1.38 -2.47 0.00
CA LEU A 417 2.45 -3.48 -0.08
C LEU A 417 2.11 -4.74 0.69
N VAL A 418 1.36 -4.62 1.79
CA VAL A 418 0.82 -5.74 2.57
C VAL A 418 -0.07 -6.68 1.73
N THR A 419 -0.84 -6.15 0.79
CA THR A 419 -1.68 -6.93 -0.14
C THR A 419 -0.81 -7.66 -1.16
N ARG A 420 0.28 -7.05 -1.63
CA ARG A 420 1.23 -7.70 -2.53
C ARG A 420 2.04 -8.79 -1.84
N ILE A 421 2.42 -8.58 -0.59
CA ILE A 421 3.06 -9.63 0.22
C ILE A 421 2.12 -10.84 0.33
N ALA A 422 0.83 -10.62 0.60
CA ALA A 422 -0.16 -11.69 0.62
C ALA A 422 -0.35 -12.38 -0.74
N ALA A 423 -0.36 -11.63 -1.84
CA ALA A 423 -0.47 -12.20 -3.19
C ALA A 423 0.77 -13.01 -3.60
N ASN A 424 1.97 -12.52 -3.28
CA ASN A 424 3.22 -13.26 -3.50
C ASN A 424 3.26 -14.52 -2.63
N ALA A 425 2.79 -14.46 -1.38
CA ALA A 425 2.67 -15.62 -0.52
C ALA A 425 1.78 -16.70 -1.14
N ALA A 426 0.67 -16.32 -1.79
CA ALA A 426 -0.22 -17.25 -2.49
C ALA A 426 0.41 -17.91 -3.73
N GLN A 427 1.37 -17.27 -4.41
CA GLN A 427 2.07 -17.84 -5.56
C GLN A 427 3.19 -18.84 -5.18
N ILE A 428 3.68 -18.78 -3.95
CA ILE A 428 4.80 -19.60 -3.45
C ILE A 428 4.26 -20.84 -2.68
N THR A 429 2.92 -21.01 -2.64
CA THR A 429 2.29 -22.08 -1.87
C THR A 429 2.35 -23.43 -2.57
N LEU A 430 3.04 -24.41 -1.98
CA LEU A 430 2.97 -25.83 -2.39
C LEU A 430 1.89 -26.53 -1.54
N THR A 431 0.74 -26.88 -2.14
CA THR A 431 -0.38 -27.48 -1.41
C THR A 431 -0.26 -29.01 -1.29
N GLN A 432 -1.02 -29.63 -0.38
CA GLN A 432 -1.05 -31.09 -0.25
C GLN A 432 -1.57 -31.80 -1.51
N ALA A 433 -2.41 -31.13 -2.31
CA ALA A 433 -2.87 -31.65 -3.60
C ALA A 433 -1.75 -31.63 -4.64
N ASP A 434 -0.90 -30.60 -4.65
CA ASP A 434 0.27 -30.51 -5.53
C ASP A 434 1.29 -31.60 -5.17
N VAL A 435 1.56 -31.79 -3.88
CA VAL A 435 2.44 -32.87 -3.38
C VAL A 435 1.94 -34.24 -3.84
N ALA A 436 0.63 -34.50 -3.78
CA ALA A 436 0.06 -35.76 -4.23
C ALA A 436 0.24 -35.98 -5.75
N SER A 437 0.07 -34.92 -6.56
CA SER A 437 0.30 -34.98 -8.01
C SER A 437 1.77 -35.24 -8.35
N LEU A 438 2.68 -34.50 -7.73
CA LEU A 438 4.12 -34.62 -7.96
C LEU A 438 4.66 -35.99 -7.52
N ASN A 439 4.19 -36.52 -6.39
CA ASN A 439 4.52 -37.88 -5.96
C ASN A 439 4.02 -38.94 -6.95
N SER A 440 2.82 -38.77 -7.52
CA SER A 440 2.31 -39.69 -8.55
C SER A 440 3.16 -39.65 -9.83
N GLN A 441 3.65 -38.47 -10.22
CA GLN A 441 4.53 -38.33 -11.37
C GLN A 441 5.88 -39.01 -11.12
N MET A 442 6.50 -38.78 -9.95
CA MET A 442 7.75 -39.43 -9.57
C MET A 442 7.62 -40.96 -9.46
N ALA A 443 6.48 -41.45 -8.97
CA ALA A 443 6.19 -42.89 -8.92
C ALA A 443 6.04 -43.51 -10.32
N THR A 444 5.50 -42.76 -11.28
CA THR A 444 5.38 -43.20 -12.68
C THR A 444 6.76 -43.32 -13.33
N ILE A 445 7.60 -42.31 -13.16
CA ILE A 445 9.00 -42.29 -13.66
C ILE A 445 9.82 -43.42 -13.02
N ALA A 446 9.62 -43.69 -11.74
CA ALA A 446 10.37 -44.73 -11.04
C ALA A 446 9.86 -46.16 -11.30
N SER A 447 8.77 -46.34 -12.06
CA SER A 447 8.00 -47.59 -12.11
C SER A 447 8.79 -48.81 -12.60
N ASP A 448 9.73 -48.61 -13.53
CA ASP A 448 10.58 -49.67 -14.10
C ASP A 448 11.98 -49.73 -13.45
N SER A 449 12.23 -48.94 -12.39
CA SER A 449 13.53 -48.80 -11.73
C SER A 449 14.66 -48.31 -12.66
N ILE A 450 14.32 -47.68 -13.78
CA ILE A 450 15.26 -47.11 -14.72
C ILE A 450 14.88 -45.66 -14.98
N LEU A 451 15.75 -44.72 -14.63
CA LEU A 451 15.60 -43.34 -15.06
C LEU A 451 16.04 -43.23 -16.53
N SER A 452 15.06 -43.23 -17.44
CA SER A 452 15.31 -43.22 -18.87
C SER A 452 15.84 -41.87 -19.36
N ARG A 453 16.53 -41.87 -20.50
CA ARG A 453 17.05 -40.64 -21.15
C ARG A 453 15.99 -39.55 -21.35
N GLY A 454 14.73 -39.93 -21.58
CA GLY A 454 13.62 -38.98 -21.78
C GLY A 454 13.11 -38.36 -20.47
N GLU A 455 13.11 -39.12 -19.38
CA GLU A 455 12.58 -38.68 -18.08
C GLU A 455 13.58 -37.80 -17.31
N LYS A 456 14.88 -37.93 -17.57
CA LYS A 456 15.93 -37.12 -16.92
C LYS A 456 15.70 -35.61 -17.03
N GLN A 457 15.19 -35.14 -18.17
CA GLN A 457 14.90 -33.72 -18.34
C GLN A 457 13.73 -33.26 -17.46
N GLN A 458 12.74 -34.11 -17.23
CA GLN A 458 11.63 -33.82 -16.33
C GLN A 458 12.11 -33.83 -14.86
N VAL A 459 12.90 -34.83 -14.48
CA VAL A 459 13.48 -34.93 -13.13
C VAL A 459 14.41 -33.74 -12.81
N ALA A 460 15.21 -33.28 -13.79
CA ALA A 460 16.06 -32.09 -13.64
C ALA A 460 15.24 -30.81 -13.44
N ARG A 461 14.21 -30.58 -14.27
CA ARG A 461 13.33 -29.41 -14.11
C ARG A 461 12.64 -29.40 -12.75
N GLU A 462 12.17 -30.55 -12.32
CA GLU A 462 11.46 -30.69 -11.05
C GLU A 462 12.40 -30.45 -9.86
N TYR A 463 13.66 -30.88 -9.98
CA TYR A 463 14.68 -30.70 -8.95
C TYR A 463 15.01 -29.21 -8.81
N ASP A 464 15.20 -28.52 -9.93
CA ASP A 464 15.45 -27.07 -9.94
C ASP A 464 14.25 -26.29 -9.37
N ALA A 465 13.02 -26.74 -9.66
CA ALA A 465 11.80 -26.12 -9.17
C ALA A 465 11.69 -26.21 -7.64
N ILE A 466 11.86 -27.40 -7.07
CA ILE A 466 11.73 -27.60 -5.61
C ILE A 466 12.85 -26.92 -4.82
N VAL A 467 14.09 -26.90 -5.36
CA VAL A 467 15.23 -26.19 -4.75
C VAL A 467 14.99 -24.68 -4.75
N SER A 468 14.54 -24.13 -5.88
CA SER A 468 14.23 -22.70 -6.01
C SER A 468 13.10 -22.28 -5.07
N MET A 469 12.03 -23.09 -4.99
CA MET A 469 10.90 -22.86 -4.09
C MET A 469 11.33 -22.82 -2.63
N ARG A 470 12.13 -23.80 -2.18
CA ARG A 470 12.67 -23.80 -0.80
C ARG A 470 13.49 -22.55 -0.51
N SER A 471 14.35 -22.13 -1.45
CA SER A 471 15.20 -20.94 -1.27
C SER A 471 14.38 -19.65 -1.09
N ALA A 472 13.32 -19.49 -1.89
CA ALA A 472 12.40 -18.36 -1.77
C ALA A 472 11.66 -18.37 -0.43
N LEU A 473 11.12 -19.52 -0.01
CA LEU A 473 10.43 -19.68 1.27
C LEU A 473 11.34 -19.43 2.48
N ASP A 474 12.58 -19.93 2.44
CA ASP A 474 13.56 -19.73 3.49
C ASP A 474 13.95 -18.26 3.66
N SER A 475 14.14 -17.55 2.54
CA SER A 475 14.43 -16.10 2.55
C SER A 475 13.28 -15.30 3.14
N MET A 476 12.04 -15.64 2.77
CA MET A 476 10.83 -15.02 3.30
C MET A 476 10.67 -15.28 4.81
N ALA A 477 10.77 -16.55 5.23
CA ALA A 477 10.69 -16.94 6.63
C ALA A 477 11.80 -16.28 7.49
N ALA A 478 13.02 -16.17 6.95
CA ALA A 478 14.14 -15.49 7.62
C ALA A 478 13.87 -14.00 7.85
N SER A 479 13.32 -13.31 6.85
CA SER A 479 12.98 -11.88 6.98
C SER A 479 11.91 -11.60 8.04
N MET A 480 11.07 -12.59 8.32
CA MET A 480 9.95 -12.50 9.27
C MET A 480 10.25 -13.10 10.65
N GLY A 481 11.37 -13.81 10.81
CA GLY A 481 11.75 -14.45 12.08
C GLY A 481 10.88 -15.65 12.49
N ILE A 482 10.30 -16.39 11.53
CA ILE A 482 9.35 -17.50 11.76
C ILE A 482 9.84 -18.85 11.19
N ALA A 483 9.16 -19.96 11.52
CA ALA A 483 9.29 -21.30 10.93
C ALA A 483 10.72 -21.91 10.96
N SER A 484 11.50 -21.66 12.02
CA SER A 484 12.90 -22.08 12.11
C SER A 484 13.11 -23.59 12.02
N ALA A 485 12.18 -24.39 12.58
CA ALA A 485 12.23 -25.85 12.52
C ALA A 485 11.95 -26.36 11.10
N GLU A 486 10.90 -25.85 10.45
CA GLU A 486 10.48 -26.23 9.11
C GLU A 486 11.53 -25.85 8.05
N ARG A 487 12.22 -24.72 8.24
CA ARG A 487 13.39 -24.33 7.42
C ARG A 487 14.51 -25.35 7.49
N SER A 488 14.84 -25.81 8.71
CA SER A 488 15.88 -26.83 8.92
C SER A 488 15.49 -28.18 8.31
N ASN A 489 14.22 -28.59 8.49
CA ASN A 489 13.68 -29.83 7.95
C ASN A 489 13.68 -29.86 6.42
N ALA A 490 13.19 -28.79 5.77
CA ALA A 490 13.19 -28.68 4.30
C ALA A 490 14.61 -28.71 3.70
N THR A 491 15.56 -28.06 4.37
CA THR A 491 16.97 -28.08 3.98
C THR A 491 17.56 -29.49 4.08
N SER A 492 17.26 -30.20 5.16
CA SER A 492 17.76 -31.55 5.40
C SER A 492 17.20 -32.55 4.37
N ALA A 493 15.90 -32.44 4.05
CA ALA A 493 15.26 -33.30 3.05
C ALA A 493 15.82 -33.07 1.63
N LEU A 494 16.02 -31.81 1.22
CA LEU A 494 16.63 -31.50 -0.08
C LEU A 494 18.11 -31.92 -0.17
N ASN A 495 18.87 -31.78 0.91
CA ASN A 495 20.25 -32.29 0.96
C ASN A 495 20.29 -33.82 0.80
N ALA A 496 19.34 -34.54 1.41
CA ALA A 496 19.22 -35.98 1.28
C ALA A 496 18.83 -36.41 -0.16
N LEU A 497 17.93 -35.68 -0.81
CA LEU A 497 17.58 -35.88 -2.23
C LEU A 497 18.78 -35.60 -3.14
N SER A 498 19.46 -34.46 -2.96
CA SER A 498 20.65 -34.07 -3.74
C SER A 498 21.76 -35.11 -3.60
N SER A 499 22.00 -35.59 -2.39
CA SER A 499 23.03 -36.61 -2.13
C SER A 499 22.69 -37.93 -2.81
N TYR A 500 21.42 -38.34 -2.76
CA TYR A 500 20.96 -39.54 -3.46
C TYR A 500 21.12 -39.40 -4.98
N LEU A 501 20.60 -38.34 -5.58
CA LEU A 501 20.72 -38.11 -7.03
C LEU A 501 22.18 -38.03 -7.48
N GLY A 502 23.03 -37.33 -6.71
CA GLY A 502 24.47 -37.23 -6.98
C GLY A 502 25.24 -38.54 -6.85
N SER A 503 24.69 -39.56 -6.18
CA SER A 503 25.32 -40.88 -6.04
C SER A 503 25.05 -41.83 -7.22
N LEU A 504 24.13 -41.48 -8.11
CA LEU A 504 23.70 -42.33 -9.22
C LEU A 504 24.73 -42.37 -10.35
N SER A 505 24.92 -43.56 -10.94
CA SER A 505 25.80 -43.79 -12.09
C SER A 505 25.13 -44.72 -13.11
N PRO A 506 25.06 -44.38 -14.41
CA PRO A 506 25.40 -43.08 -15.03
C PRO A 506 24.67 -41.89 -14.39
N ALA A 507 25.21 -40.67 -14.54
CA ALA A 507 24.69 -39.50 -13.81
C ALA A 507 23.20 -39.23 -14.08
N TRP A 508 22.46 -38.86 -13.04
CA TRP A 508 21.00 -38.67 -13.08
C TRP A 508 20.56 -37.57 -14.07
N ASN A 509 21.44 -36.61 -14.37
CA ASN A 509 21.21 -35.50 -15.30
C ASN A 509 21.91 -35.71 -16.66
N ASP A 510 22.59 -36.83 -16.90
CA ASP A 510 23.18 -37.16 -18.19
C ASP A 510 22.15 -37.80 -19.13
N THR A 511 21.64 -37.02 -20.09
CA THR A 511 20.62 -37.47 -21.07
C THR A 511 21.16 -38.40 -22.15
N SER A 512 22.46 -38.74 -22.15
CA SER A 512 23.05 -39.64 -23.14
C SER A 512 22.87 -41.12 -22.80
N GLN A 513 22.63 -41.47 -21.53
CA GLN A 513 22.52 -42.84 -21.04
C GLN A 513 21.35 -43.01 -20.06
N ASN A 514 20.84 -44.23 -19.92
CA ASN A 514 19.87 -44.59 -18.87
C ASN A 514 20.59 -44.76 -17.53
N THR A 515 19.92 -44.47 -16.41
CA THR A 515 20.46 -44.64 -15.06
C THR A 515 19.62 -45.66 -14.29
N VAL A 516 20.26 -46.68 -13.73
CA VAL A 516 19.58 -47.63 -12.84
C VAL A 516 19.33 -46.94 -11.50
N ILE A 517 18.11 -47.04 -11.00
CA ILE A 517 17.70 -46.48 -9.71
C ILE A 517 17.03 -47.54 -8.85
N SER A 518 16.95 -47.30 -7.54
CA SER A 518 16.01 -48.02 -6.68
C SER A 518 14.71 -47.22 -6.65
N ALA A 519 13.65 -47.76 -7.25
CA ALA A 519 12.36 -47.07 -7.34
C ALA A 519 11.86 -46.58 -5.98
N SER A 520 11.92 -47.43 -4.95
CA SER A 520 11.48 -47.11 -3.59
C SER A 520 12.32 -46.00 -2.95
N THR A 521 13.64 -46.02 -3.16
CA THR A 521 14.54 -44.97 -2.64
C THR A 521 14.31 -43.66 -3.36
N PHE A 522 14.15 -43.69 -4.69
CA PHE A 522 13.88 -42.52 -5.52
C PHE A 522 12.57 -41.84 -5.09
N THR A 523 11.47 -42.59 -5.03
CA THR A 523 10.16 -42.04 -4.66
C THR A 523 10.12 -41.52 -3.23
N THR A 524 10.80 -42.20 -2.29
CA THR A 524 10.87 -41.77 -0.89
C THR A 524 11.59 -40.43 -0.76
N ARG A 525 12.75 -40.26 -1.41
CA ARG A 525 13.53 -39.02 -1.32
C ARG A 525 12.81 -37.82 -1.93
N TRP A 526 12.09 -38.03 -3.03
CA TRP A 526 11.23 -36.99 -3.61
C TRP A 526 10.06 -36.65 -2.70
N SER A 527 9.36 -37.66 -2.15
CA SER A 527 8.24 -37.45 -1.23
C SER A 527 8.66 -36.70 0.04
N ASP A 528 9.81 -37.05 0.62
CA ASP A 528 10.38 -36.36 1.78
C ASP A 528 10.63 -34.87 1.47
N ALA A 529 11.20 -34.58 0.31
CA ALA A 529 11.51 -33.22 -0.12
C ALA A 529 10.23 -32.40 -0.37
N TYR A 530 9.25 -32.91 -1.12
CA TYR A 530 7.98 -32.21 -1.36
C TYR A 530 7.22 -31.94 -0.06
N THR A 531 7.16 -32.94 0.83
CA THR A 531 6.45 -32.83 2.11
C THR A 531 7.09 -31.77 3.01
N ALA A 532 8.43 -31.75 3.10
CA ALA A 532 9.14 -30.78 3.93
C ALA A 532 9.04 -29.35 3.37
N VAL A 533 9.05 -29.17 2.04
CA VAL A 533 8.86 -27.86 1.40
C VAL A 533 7.41 -27.37 1.55
N ALA A 534 6.41 -28.26 1.44
CA ALA A 534 5.01 -27.93 1.71
C ALA A 534 4.79 -27.53 3.18
N ALA A 535 5.42 -28.21 4.14
CA ALA A 535 5.36 -27.83 5.55
C ALA A 535 5.95 -26.44 5.82
N LEU A 536 7.10 -26.13 5.20
CA LEU A 536 7.68 -24.78 5.26
C LEU A 536 6.75 -23.74 4.61
N SER A 537 6.18 -24.07 3.46
CA SER A 537 5.21 -23.22 2.78
C SER A 537 3.97 -22.92 3.63
N ALA A 538 3.43 -23.93 4.32
CA ALA A 538 2.29 -23.78 5.22
C ALA A 538 2.63 -22.92 6.45
N ALA A 539 3.82 -23.12 7.02
CA ALA A 539 4.31 -22.32 8.14
C ALA A 539 4.54 -20.84 7.78
N VAL A 540 4.98 -20.55 6.55
CA VAL A 540 5.18 -19.18 6.05
C VAL A 540 3.84 -18.48 5.73
N THR A 541 2.82 -19.22 5.29
CA THR A 541 1.54 -18.67 4.81
C THR A 541 0.43 -18.64 5.86
N GLY A 542 0.67 -19.13 7.08
CA GLY A 542 -0.27 -19.03 8.20
C GLY A 542 -1.42 -20.05 8.20
N THR A 543 -1.36 -21.11 7.38
CA THR A 543 -2.28 -22.25 7.50
C THR A 543 -1.60 -23.35 8.31
N VAL A 544 -1.74 -23.30 9.63
CA VAL A 544 -1.10 -24.25 10.54
C VAL A 544 -2.11 -25.33 10.94
N GLY A 545 -2.01 -26.52 10.35
CA GLY A 545 -2.15 -27.71 11.18
C GLY A 545 -0.84 -27.82 11.97
N ALA A 546 -0.88 -27.62 13.29
CA ALA A 546 0.34 -27.56 14.08
C ALA A 546 1.10 -28.90 14.05
N PRO A 547 2.45 -28.89 14.02
CA PRO A 547 3.24 -30.12 14.05
C PRO A 547 2.87 -31.00 15.26
N THR A 548 2.93 -32.32 15.07
CA THR A 548 2.71 -33.32 16.13
C THR A 548 3.57 -32.98 17.35
N GLY A 549 2.94 -32.77 18.52
CA GLY A 549 3.65 -32.37 19.75
C GLY A 549 3.51 -30.89 20.15
N THR A 550 2.90 -30.03 19.33
CA THR A 550 2.71 -28.61 19.68
C THR A 550 1.71 -28.47 20.83
N PRO A 551 2.06 -27.86 21.98
CA PRO A 551 1.16 -27.72 23.12
C PRO A 551 -0.03 -26.79 22.80
N VAL A 552 -1.25 -27.27 23.02
CA VAL A 552 -2.49 -26.49 22.98
C VAL A 552 -3.18 -26.67 24.32
N GLY A 553 -2.93 -25.74 25.24
CA GLY A 553 -3.30 -25.94 26.65
C GLY A 553 -2.43 -27.05 27.27
N THR A 554 -3.05 -28.09 27.84
CA THR A 554 -2.34 -29.20 28.51
C THR A 554 -2.11 -30.44 27.63
N ILE A 555 -2.47 -30.42 26.34
CA ILE A 555 -2.32 -31.56 25.40
C ILE A 555 -1.57 -31.15 24.13
N SER A 556 -1.23 -32.11 23.25
CA SER A 556 -0.47 -31.86 22.02
C SER A 556 -1.31 -32.02 20.74
N ALA A 557 -0.92 -31.35 19.65
CA ALA A 557 -1.61 -31.41 18.36
C ALA A 557 -1.71 -32.82 17.73
N GLY A 558 -0.84 -33.76 18.11
CA GLY A 558 -0.91 -35.15 17.64
C GLY A 558 -2.08 -35.94 18.22
N ASP A 559 -2.52 -35.57 19.43
CA ASP A 559 -3.60 -36.22 20.16
C ASP A 559 -4.96 -35.99 19.47
N VAL A 560 -5.07 -34.96 18.63
CA VAL A 560 -6.27 -34.63 17.83
C VAL A 560 -6.47 -35.58 16.64
N SER A 561 -5.41 -36.18 16.09
CA SER A 561 -5.59 -37.22 15.04
C SER A 561 -5.94 -38.57 15.67
N GLY A 562 -5.46 -38.81 16.89
CA GLY A 562 -5.83 -39.97 17.70
C GLY A 562 -7.27 -39.92 18.20
N THR A 563 -7.93 -38.75 18.19
CA THR A 563 -9.32 -38.61 18.63
C THR A 563 -10.34 -39.01 17.57
N ILE A 564 -9.98 -39.35 16.32
CA ILE A 564 -10.93 -39.71 15.25
C ILE A 564 -10.59 -41.08 14.64
N LYS A 565 -11.56 -42.01 14.65
CA LYS A 565 -11.45 -43.34 14.02
C LYS A 565 -11.52 -43.22 12.50
N SER A 566 -11.02 -44.25 11.81
CA SER A 566 -11.06 -44.37 10.33
C SER A 566 -12.45 -44.33 9.70
N GLY A 567 -13.52 -44.42 10.50
CA GLY A 567 -14.92 -44.21 10.07
C GLY A 567 -15.48 -42.80 10.32
N GLY A 568 -14.65 -41.83 10.73
CA GLY A 568 -15.06 -40.43 10.96
C GLY A 568 -15.73 -40.14 12.31
N GLY A 569 -15.77 -41.10 13.25
CA GLY A 569 -16.29 -40.90 14.61
C GLY A 569 -15.19 -40.68 15.65
N LEU A 570 -15.52 -40.09 16.80
CA LEU A 570 -14.54 -39.78 17.87
C LEU A 570 -14.10 -41.04 18.67
N ASN A 571 -12.87 -41.04 19.19
CA ASN A 571 -12.29 -42.10 20.03
C ASN A 571 -12.74 -41.94 21.50
N THR A 572 -12.93 -43.07 22.19
CA THR A 572 -13.52 -43.08 23.55
C THR A 572 -12.53 -42.48 24.57
N ASN A 573 -13.03 -41.59 25.45
CA ASN A 573 -12.30 -40.91 26.55
C ASN A 573 -11.36 -39.75 26.17
N GLN A 574 -11.49 -39.13 24.99
CA GLN A 574 -10.59 -38.03 24.58
C GLN A 574 -11.26 -36.66 24.36
N VAL A 575 -12.57 -36.54 24.63
CA VAL A 575 -13.25 -35.24 24.69
C VAL A 575 -14.24 -35.26 25.85
N ASP A 576 -13.83 -34.74 27.01
CA ASP A 576 -14.67 -34.70 28.22
C ASP A 576 -15.35 -33.33 28.37
N THR A 577 -15.88 -32.79 27.26
CA THR A 577 -16.65 -31.55 27.25
C THR A 577 -18.04 -31.80 26.67
N ALA A 578 -19.05 -31.45 27.47
CA ALA A 578 -20.47 -31.77 27.29
C ALA A 578 -21.13 -31.26 25.99
N SER A 579 -20.41 -30.52 25.14
CA SER A 579 -20.89 -29.93 23.90
C SER A 579 -20.67 -30.79 22.65
N VAL A 580 -19.87 -31.87 22.74
CA VAL A 580 -19.54 -32.74 21.59
C VAL A 580 -19.85 -34.21 21.91
N GLN A 581 -20.95 -34.46 22.60
CA GLN A 581 -21.64 -35.74 22.47
C GLN A 581 -22.56 -35.65 21.25
N ASN A 582 -22.50 -36.67 20.40
CA ASN A 582 -23.31 -36.89 19.21
C ASN A 582 -24.78 -36.44 19.41
N ASN A 583 -25.16 -35.27 18.86
CA ASN A 583 -26.54 -34.72 18.91
C ASN A 583 -27.60 -35.59 18.18
N ALA A 584 -27.26 -36.84 17.82
CA ALA A 584 -28.24 -37.80 17.35
C ALA A 584 -28.96 -38.54 18.51
N ILE A 585 -28.35 -38.73 19.68
CA ILE A 585 -28.94 -39.43 20.85
C ILE A 585 -28.20 -38.94 22.10
N SER A 586 -28.78 -38.03 22.89
CA SER A 586 -28.06 -37.38 23.99
C SER A 586 -28.12 -38.14 25.32
N ASP A 587 -29.09 -39.03 25.52
CA ASP A 587 -29.13 -39.91 26.69
C ASP A 587 -30.17 -41.01 26.50
N VAL A 588 -29.88 -42.23 26.97
CA VAL A 588 -30.90 -43.23 27.26
C VAL A 588 -31.38 -42.94 28.67
N VAL A 589 -32.45 -42.15 28.79
CA VAL A 589 -32.94 -41.69 30.11
C VAL A 589 -33.61 -42.84 30.88
N GLY A 590 -33.96 -43.93 30.19
CA GLY A 590 -34.37 -45.19 30.79
C GLY A 590 -34.28 -46.33 29.79
N ALA A 591 -33.57 -47.39 30.16
CA ALA A 591 -33.65 -48.68 29.48
C ALA A 591 -34.67 -49.54 30.23
N PHE A 592 -35.65 -50.06 29.50
CA PHE A 592 -36.56 -51.07 30.05
C PHE A 592 -35.82 -52.41 30.06
N THR A 593 -35.13 -52.71 31.15
CA THR A 593 -34.31 -53.93 31.29
C THR A 593 -35.04 -55.03 32.05
N ASP A 594 -34.98 -56.21 31.46
CA ASP A 594 -34.94 -57.54 32.08
C ASP A 594 -35.94 -57.81 33.21
N GLY A 595 -37.09 -58.38 32.84
CA GLY A 595 -38.09 -58.82 33.79
C GLY A 595 -39.16 -59.69 33.13
N THR A 596 -39.34 -60.89 33.66
CA THR A 596 -40.42 -61.79 33.23
C THR A 596 -41.75 -61.30 33.78
N VAL A 597 -42.60 -60.73 32.95
CA VAL A 597 -43.96 -60.34 33.36
C VAL A 597 -44.92 -61.48 33.08
N ALA A 598 -45.62 -61.97 34.11
CA ALA A 598 -46.71 -62.92 33.95
C ALA A 598 -48.00 -62.16 33.61
N SER A 599 -48.53 -62.32 32.40
CA SER A 599 -49.78 -61.65 32.01
C SER A 599 -51.01 -62.39 32.54
N THR A 600 -51.97 -61.67 33.11
CA THR A 600 -53.35 -62.14 33.36
C THR A 600 -54.31 -61.57 32.30
N SER A 601 -55.61 -61.92 32.33
CA SER A 601 -56.64 -61.42 31.41
C SER A 601 -56.93 -59.91 31.53
N ALA A 602 -56.28 -59.22 32.47
CA ALA A 602 -56.41 -57.78 32.70
C ALA A 602 -55.14 -57.05 32.26
N GLU A 603 -55.31 -55.80 31.80
CA GLU A 603 -54.20 -54.98 31.33
C GLU A 603 -53.25 -54.68 32.51
N THR A 604 -52.01 -55.13 32.38
CA THR A 604 -51.00 -55.06 33.44
C THR A 604 -49.89 -54.12 33.02
N VAL A 605 -49.43 -53.26 33.92
CA VAL A 605 -48.23 -52.43 33.70
C VAL A 605 -47.02 -53.37 33.71
N ALA A 606 -46.43 -53.55 32.53
CA ALA A 606 -45.20 -54.31 32.40
C ALA A 606 -44.02 -53.49 32.91
N GLN A 607 -44.03 -52.17 32.65
CA GLN A 607 -43.03 -51.26 33.22
C GLN A 607 -43.45 -49.78 33.12
N SER A 608 -42.84 -48.95 33.96
CA SER A 608 -42.99 -47.50 34.00
C SER A 608 -41.62 -46.80 34.07
N ALA A 609 -41.48 -45.67 33.38
CA ALA A 609 -40.31 -44.79 33.43
C ALA A 609 -40.74 -43.31 33.44
N SER A 610 -39.92 -42.42 33.99
CA SER A 610 -40.19 -40.98 33.97
C SER A 610 -39.04 -40.24 33.29
N VAL A 611 -39.37 -39.32 32.38
CA VAL A 611 -38.39 -38.54 31.59
C VAL A 611 -38.64 -37.06 31.80
N VAL A 612 -37.58 -36.30 32.07
CA VAL A 612 -37.63 -34.84 32.18
C VAL A 612 -37.15 -34.21 30.87
N VAL A 613 -38.03 -33.46 30.21
CA VAL A 613 -37.76 -32.76 28.95
C VAL A 613 -37.43 -31.30 29.24
N GLY A 614 -36.19 -30.89 28.98
CA GLY A 614 -35.67 -29.58 29.41
C GLY A 614 -36.11 -28.38 28.58
N SER A 615 -36.57 -28.57 27.35
CA SER A 615 -36.99 -27.49 26.44
C SER A 615 -38.13 -27.93 25.52
N THR A 616 -38.97 -26.98 25.13
CA THR A 616 -40.07 -27.23 24.18
C THR A 616 -39.50 -27.40 22.77
N GLY A 617 -39.82 -28.51 22.10
CA GLY A 617 -39.31 -28.87 20.76
C GLY A 617 -38.35 -30.06 20.73
N SER A 618 -37.91 -30.54 21.90
CA SER A 618 -37.21 -31.82 22.04
C SER A 618 -38.16 -33.00 21.84
N VAL A 619 -37.60 -34.10 21.35
CA VAL A 619 -38.38 -35.26 20.91
C VAL A 619 -37.86 -36.52 21.60
N ILE A 620 -38.78 -37.39 21.99
CA ILE A 620 -38.50 -38.69 22.57
C ILE A 620 -38.71 -39.74 21.48
N VAL A 621 -37.64 -40.44 21.11
CA VAL A 621 -37.72 -41.59 20.20
C VAL A 621 -37.77 -42.84 21.04
N LEU A 622 -38.84 -43.61 20.87
CA LEU A 622 -39.03 -44.92 21.49
C LEU A 622 -38.62 -45.99 20.48
N MET A 623 -37.53 -46.69 20.74
CA MET A 623 -37.03 -47.78 19.88
C MET A 623 -37.43 -49.14 20.47
N SER A 624 -38.08 -49.98 19.67
CA SER A 624 -38.81 -51.19 20.07
C SER A 624 -37.98 -52.39 20.57
N CYS A 625 -38.64 -53.26 21.36
CA CYS A 625 -38.11 -54.48 21.96
C CYS A 625 -38.42 -55.77 21.15
N LEU A 626 -37.73 -56.87 21.50
CA LEU A 626 -37.89 -58.21 20.93
C LEU A 626 -38.88 -59.03 21.78
N TRP A 627 -39.73 -59.85 21.17
CA TRP A 627 -40.59 -60.80 21.88
C TRP A 627 -39.91 -62.18 21.94
N SER A 628 -39.73 -62.72 23.14
CA SER A 628 -39.54 -64.16 23.33
C SER A 628 -40.40 -64.67 24.47
N GLY A 629 -41.25 -65.66 24.17
CA GLY A 629 -42.01 -66.41 25.15
C GLY A 629 -41.47 -67.83 25.27
N SER A 630 -41.22 -68.28 26.50
CA SER A 630 -41.01 -69.69 26.82
C SER A 630 -42.25 -70.22 27.54
N ASN A 631 -43.07 -71.03 26.85
CA ASN A 631 -44.15 -71.75 27.50
C ASN A 631 -43.81 -73.25 27.58
N SER A 632 -43.91 -73.80 28.78
CA SER A 632 -43.76 -75.24 29.05
C SER A 632 -45.00 -76.06 28.68
N ALA A 633 -45.96 -75.51 27.91
CA ALA A 633 -47.23 -76.18 27.60
C ALA A 633 -47.74 -75.90 26.16
N PRO A 634 -48.34 -76.91 25.48
CA PRO A 634 -48.61 -76.88 24.04
C PRO A 634 -49.97 -76.25 23.70
N SER A 635 -50.20 -74.99 24.09
CA SER A 635 -51.35 -74.22 23.61
C SER A 635 -50.89 -72.85 23.11
N MET A 636 -51.11 -72.62 21.81
CA MET A 636 -50.70 -71.42 21.08
C MET A 636 -51.40 -70.18 21.67
N ILE A 637 -50.63 -69.20 22.17
CA ILE A 637 -51.19 -67.91 22.57
C ILE A 637 -51.42 -67.09 21.29
N TYR A 638 -52.68 -66.88 20.93
CA TYR A 638 -53.09 -65.97 19.87
C TYR A 638 -53.50 -64.62 20.47
N GLY A 639 -52.76 -63.55 20.13
CA GLY A 639 -53.23 -62.16 20.25
C GLY A 639 -53.10 -61.51 21.63
N GLY A 640 -51.91 -61.02 21.97
CA GLY A 640 -51.73 -60.02 23.03
C GLY A 640 -51.68 -58.60 22.45
N LEU A 641 -52.14 -57.60 23.21
CA LEU A 641 -51.95 -56.19 22.87
C LEU A 641 -50.86 -55.60 23.75
N ILE A 642 -50.00 -54.78 23.14
CA ILE A 642 -49.02 -53.95 23.83
C ILE A 642 -49.45 -52.50 23.63
N ARG A 643 -49.51 -51.74 24.73
CA ARG A 643 -49.94 -50.34 24.72
C ARG A 643 -48.91 -49.49 25.43
N LEU A 644 -48.59 -48.34 24.83
CA LEU A 644 -47.75 -47.33 25.46
C LEU A 644 -48.64 -46.16 25.92
N TYR A 645 -48.45 -45.74 27.16
CA TYR A 645 -49.13 -44.59 27.75
C TYR A 645 -48.13 -43.51 28.13
N ARG A 646 -48.57 -42.25 28.07
CA ARG A 646 -47.91 -41.09 28.68
C ARG A 646 -48.88 -40.43 29.65
N ASN A 647 -48.48 -40.31 30.92
CA ASN A 647 -49.29 -39.72 32.00
C ASN A 647 -50.74 -40.24 32.01
N GLY A 648 -50.92 -41.55 31.80
CA GLY A 648 -52.23 -42.22 31.77
C GLY A 648 -53.00 -42.14 30.44
N SER A 649 -52.53 -41.41 29.43
CA SER A 649 -53.14 -41.36 28.09
C SER A 649 -52.44 -42.31 27.11
N MET A 650 -53.19 -43.13 26.37
CA MET A 650 -52.61 -44.08 25.41
C MET A 650 -52.03 -43.33 24.20
N LEU A 651 -50.75 -43.54 23.91
CA LEU A 651 -50.06 -42.99 22.74
C LEU A 651 -50.13 -43.94 21.54
N ARG A 652 -49.97 -45.24 21.77
CA ARG A 652 -49.96 -46.24 20.69
C ARG A 652 -50.32 -47.62 21.20
N GLU A 653 -50.97 -48.39 20.34
CA GLU A 653 -51.26 -49.80 20.52
C GLU A 653 -50.62 -50.61 19.39
N TRP A 654 -50.10 -51.78 19.75
CA TRP A 654 -49.58 -52.78 18.83
C TRP A 654 -50.24 -54.12 19.05
N THR A 655 -50.63 -54.76 17.95
CA THR A 655 -51.10 -56.15 17.94
C THR A 655 -49.91 -57.10 17.88
N GLY A 656 -49.76 -57.98 18.86
CA GLY A 656 -48.77 -59.05 18.81
C GLY A 656 -49.15 -60.12 17.78
N MET A 657 -48.31 -60.31 16.76
CA MET A 657 -48.43 -61.43 15.80
C MET A 657 -47.94 -62.73 16.45
N GLY A 658 -48.80 -63.75 16.46
CA GLY A 658 -48.54 -65.05 17.09
C GLY A 658 -47.50 -65.89 16.33
N GLY A 659 -46.64 -66.58 17.08
CA GLY A 659 -45.72 -67.59 16.57
C GLY A 659 -45.69 -68.78 17.53
N GLY A 660 -45.54 -70.00 16.99
CA GLY A 660 -45.48 -71.25 17.77
C GLY A 660 -44.19 -71.39 18.58
N ASN A 661 -44.06 -72.51 19.32
CA ASN A 661 -42.88 -72.79 20.16
C ASN A 661 -41.55 -72.54 19.43
N GLY A 662 -40.73 -71.65 19.98
CA GLY A 662 -39.40 -71.31 19.44
C GLY A 662 -39.38 -70.21 18.36
N PHE A 663 -40.51 -69.58 18.03
CA PHE A 663 -40.53 -68.44 17.13
C PHE A 663 -40.19 -67.13 17.87
N GLN A 664 -39.18 -66.41 17.40
CA GLN A 664 -38.87 -65.04 17.81
C GLN A 664 -39.52 -64.07 16.80
N GLY A 665 -40.58 -63.40 17.20
CA GLY A 665 -41.21 -62.36 16.39
C GLY A 665 -40.57 -61.00 16.68
N ASN A 666 -40.03 -60.34 15.67
CA ASN A 666 -39.51 -58.97 15.80
C ASN A 666 -40.63 -57.96 15.55
N PHE A 667 -40.97 -57.16 16.56
CA PHE A 667 -41.74 -55.93 16.33
C PHE A 667 -40.79 -54.76 16.33
N SER A 668 -40.42 -54.31 15.13
CA SER A 668 -39.63 -53.11 14.95
C SER A 668 -40.55 -51.94 14.65
N SER A 669 -40.81 -51.06 15.62
CA SER A 669 -41.47 -49.79 15.34
C SER A 669 -40.93 -48.67 16.22
N SER A 670 -40.45 -47.61 15.58
CA SER A 670 -40.13 -46.37 16.26
C SER A 670 -41.38 -45.51 16.42
N LEU A 671 -41.57 -44.94 17.60
CA LEU A 671 -42.51 -43.84 17.81
C LEU A 671 -41.71 -42.60 18.18
N VAL A 672 -42.14 -41.47 17.64
CA VAL A 672 -41.56 -40.15 17.87
C VAL A 672 -42.61 -39.35 18.62
N ASP A 673 -42.35 -39.05 19.89
CA ASP A 673 -43.25 -38.28 20.75
C ASP A 673 -42.64 -36.92 21.13
N ALA A 674 -43.45 -35.86 21.13
CA ALA A 674 -43.03 -34.49 21.42
C ALA A 674 -43.86 -33.91 22.58
N PRO A 675 -43.59 -34.30 23.84
CA PRO A 675 -44.48 -34.03 24.97
C PRO A 675 -44.42 -32.58 25.51
N GLY A 676 -43.54 -31.72 24.97
CA GLY A 676 -43.26 -30.39 25.52
C GLY A 676 -42.37 -30.44 26.77
N SER A 677 -41.86 -29.28 27.22
CA SER A 677 -40.99 -29.23 28.40
C SER A 677 -41.72 -29.63 29.68
N GLY A 678 -41.09 -30.43 30.53
CA GLY A 678 -41.66 -30.93 31.78
C GLY A 678 -41.31 -32.40 32.06
N THR A 679 -41.79 -32.92 33.19
CA THR A 679 -41.63 -34.33 33.57
C THR A 679 -42.79 -35.16 33.05
N HIS A 680 -42.50 -36.24 32.33
CA HIS A 680 -43.50 -37.11 31.71
C HIS A 680 -43.25 -38.56 32.09
N GLY A 681 -44.27 -39.22 32.65
CA GLY A 681 -44.27 -40.65 32.93
C GLY A 681 -44.75 -41.44 31.72
N TYR A 682 -43.99 -42.47 31.35
CA TYR A 682 -44.30 -43.42 30.29
C TYR A 682 -44.51 -44.81 30.88
N GLU A 683 -45.57 -45.48 30.46
CA GLU A 683 -45.90 -46.83 30.91
C GLU A 683 -46.12 -47.75 29.72
N LEU A 684 -45.44 -48.90 29.72
CA LEU A 684 -45.72 -50.00 28.82
C LEU A 684 -46.67 -50.95 29.51
N ARG A 685 -47.84 -51.17 28.91
CA ARG A 685 -48.87 -52.07 29.42
C ARG A 685 -49.12 -53.19 28.44
N ILE A 686 -49.44 -54.35 28.98
CA ILE A 686 -49.68 -55.55 28.21
C ILE A 686 -51.03 -56.13 28.62
N LEU A 687 -51.82 -56.51 27.62
CA LEU A 687 -53.10 -57.16 27.80
C LEU A 687 -53.09 -58.52 27.08
N ASN A 688 -53.35 -59.59 27.83
CA ASN A 688 -53.59 -60.90 27.24
C ASN A 688 -55.09 -61.06 26.94
N LEU A 689 -55.45 -61.24 25.66
CA LEU A 689 -56.84 -61.41 25.25
C LEU A 689 -57.34 -62.86 25.36
N ALA A 690 -56.47 -63.84 25.60
CA ALA A 690 -56.78 -65.26 25.52
C ALA A 690 -56.77 -66.02 26.87
N GLY A 691 -56.60 -65.34 28.02
CA GLY A 691 -56.84 -65.93 29.35
C GLY A 691 -55.87 -67.03 29.82
N GLY A 692 -54.56 -66.87 29.61
CA GLY A 692 -53.51 -67.79 30.12
C GLY A 692 -52.21 -67.09 30.53
N THR A 693 -51.23 -67.84 31.07
CA THR A 693 -49.94 -67.28 31.48
C THR A 693 -48.98 -67.19 30.29
N ALA A 694 -48.54 -65.98 29.94
CA ALA A 694 -47.47 -65.71 28.99
C ALA A 694 -46.29 -65.08 29.74
N GLN A 695 -45.07 -65.39 29.31
CA GLN A 695 -43.85 -64.75 29.81
C GLN A 695 -43.29 -63.81 28.74
N PHE A 696 -43.02 -62.58 29.14
CA PHE A 696 -42.35 -61.58 28.31
C PHE A 696 -40.89 -61.49 28.73
N ASP A 697 -39.96 -61.84 27.85
CA ASP A 697 -38.53 -61.70 28.11
C ASP A 697 -37.96 -60.47 27.40
N ALA A 698 -37.67 -59.44 28.20
CA ALA A 698 -37.06 -58.18 27.75
C ALA A 698 -35.51 -58.21 27.84
N SER A 699 -34.90 -59.34 28.21
CA SER A 699 -33.45 -59.45 28.45
C SER A 699 -32.58 -59.24 27.20
N LYS A 700 -33.16 -59.39 26.00
CA LYS A 700 -32.35 -59.46 24.77
C LYS A 700 -32.22 -58.17 23.97
N ARG A 701 -33.07 -57.14 24.15
CA ARG A 701 -32.90 -55.76 23.64
C ARG A 701 -33.79 -54.77 24.43
N SER A 702 -33.22 -53.67 24.89
CA SER A 702 -33.90 -52.64 25.69
C SER A 702 -34.82 -51.75 24.83
N LEU A 703 -36.02 -51.45 25.34
CA LEU A 703 -36.74 -50.25 24.88
C LEU A 703 -35.93 -49.04 25.38
N GLY A 704 -35.49 -48.19 24.47
CA GLY A 704 -34.72 -46.99 24.81
C GLY A 704 -35.59 -45.75 24.68
N LEU A 705 -35.75 -45.00 25.77
CA LEU A 705 -36.26 -43.62 25.71
C LEU A 705 -35.07 -42.74 25.34
N VAL A 706 -34.98 -42.42 24.05
CA VAL A 706 -33.91 -41.58 23.53
C VAL A 706 -34.39 -40.14 23.50
N TYR A 707 -33.71 -39.29 24.27
CA TYR A 707 -33.92 -37.85 24.25
C TYR A 707 -33.05 -37.22 23.17
N GLN A 708 -33.66 -36.53 22.20
CA GLN A 708 -32.95 -35.65 21.29
C GLN A 708 -33.17 -34.20 21.71
N LYS A 709 -32.09 -33.56 22.20
CA LYS A 709 -32.09 -32.13 22.52
C LYS A 709 -31.95 -31.34 21.22
N LYS A 710 -32.93 -30.49 20.91
CA LYS A 710 -32.79 -29.51 19.82
C LYS A 710 -32.08 -28.26 20.30
#